data_AF-A0A3A8ZD67-F1
#
_entry.id   AF-A0A3A8ZD67-F1
#
_cell.length_a   1.000
_cell.length_b   1.000
_cell.length_c   1.000
_cell.angle_alpha   90.00
_cell.angle_beta   90.00
_cell.angle_gamma   90.00
#
_symmetry.space_group_name_H-M   'P 1'
#
loop_
_entity.id
_entity.type
_entity.pdbx_description
1 polymer ?
#
loop_
_entity_poly.entity_id
_entity_poly.type
_entity_poly.pdbx_seq_one_letter_code
_entity_poly.pdbx_strand_id
1 'polypeptide(L)'
;MKRNGNRYGNKVKKCGSVKSLLAVGMMLAITAGTLAGCGGGSPTASTDGTGASSADQTGAENDVRSGETGTGEENSDNEPTAMGRYVETTVDVSENTSRSYNITVLTDGRLVILDETAGQLISADGGINWEVVSIPGIDNMKVFTENNYIFSMAAAPDGTVAVLSSDNAAYDRTEEFNPWLHVAKPDGTVKRIDSLPVQENESYVYSIFYSPEGELFATTVGGGMIYQVDVESGTLTKEVTMEWRPDLVKCQGDNMFFLTSRDGISIYDRKEEKWVEDSVLADFMEENYKNEYYANDSYSVYMTPGEDGAIYLAGKGGMYRHVIGGSVMEQIIDGALTSFSNPSMNMIGVTAYGENEFAALFSGGTVALYKYDASVPTVPENMISVYSLEEQDAVRQAIAQFQTENPDTFVRYEVGVSGTDAKAAEDAIKKLNTELMAGKGPDVIIMDGLPVKSYEEKGILKDLKPHIDSLSGDAVLLSNIVEAFNHGGSVYMMPVSFQIPMVIGRQDDLAGITDLASLVDTVEKIKAEKPEAEISRFFSEEATVRWLLPVAATAFIGESGGIDSAALSEYLSAMNQISTTALEGIPEYVEESYGWQKDYYKEEKYAYEHFNSVGLDYDDFMMQGMELNFGMLKNVYSYQSGLSLKYCEGFEDVDMKFFDGMSEGAFEPSVLVGLSASSARQEEAERFFDIIMGTQVQSLLYDGFMVNQTALKEQLSNQWKIFKNGGTDKEYGEPSSSVGGSYADGREFHMDIYMPTQEEFQKLYTLCSQVKTPYVADTVVENAVIEIGAQYLQGQMSLDEALQKIKSRVELYMAE
;
A
#
# COMPACT_ATOMS: atom_id res chain seq x y z
N MET A 1 -11.77 35.92 15.31
CA MET A 1 -11.17 36.99 16.15
C MET A 1 -9.69 36.63 16.33
N LYS A 2 -8.77 37.55 16.01
CA LYS A 2 -7.29 37.38 15.90
C LYS A 2 -6.66 36.18 16.64
N ARG A 3 -6.09 35.22 15.91
CA ARG A 3 -4.99 34.37 16.38
C ARG A 3 -3.75 34.67 15.53
N ASN A 4 -2.75 35.24 16.18
CA ASN A 4 -1.42 35.51 15.65
C ASN A 4 -0.67 34.19 15.47
N GLY A 5 0.10 34.11 14.39
CA GLY A 5 0.92 32.95 14.05
C GLY A 5 2.12 32.74 14.97
N ASN A 6 2.69 31.55 14.84
CA ASN A 6 4.08 31.27 15.14
C ASN A 6 4.57 30.15 14.20
N ARG A 7 5.30 30.56 13.16
CA ARG A 7 6.31 29.73 12.48
C ARG A 7 7.52 29.59 13.41
N TYR A 8 8.06 28.39 13.58
CA TYR A 8 9.48 28.24 13.94
C TYR A 8 10.09 27.03 13.25
N GLY A 9 11.10 27.31 12.42
CA GLY A 9 11.77 26.36 11.56
C GLY A 9 12.81 25.48 12.27
N ASN A 10 13.08 24.36 11.59
CA ASN A 10 14.10 23.38 11.92
C ASN A 10 15.51 24.00 11.97
N LYS A 11 16.15 23.89 13.13
CA LYS A 11 17.61 23.93 13.26
C LYS A 11 18.07 22.63 13.90
N VAL A 12 18.37 21.65 13.06
CA VAL A 12 19.09 20.43 13.46
C VAL A 12 20.50 20.83 13.86
N LYS A 13 20.81 20.77 15.15
CA LYS A 13 22.20 20.74 15.64
C LYS A 13 22.66 19.29 15.67
N LYS A 14 23.52 18.93 14.70
CA LYS A 14 24.41 17.76 14.79
C LYS A 14 25.19 17.83 16.10
N CYS A 15 24.99 16.86 17.00
CA CYS A 15 25.89 16.64 18.13
C CYS A 15 26.68 15.35 17.87
N GLY A 16 28.00 15.47 17.91
CA GLY A 16 28.94 14.47 17.43
C GLY A 16 29.07 13.25 18.34
N SER A 17 29.38 12.13 17.69
CA SER A 17 29.83 10.88 18.28
C SER A 17 31.09 11.10 19.15
N VAL A 18 31.04 10.64 20.39
CA VAL A 18 32.25 10.35 21.18
C VAL A 18 32.16 8.90 21.63
N LYS A 19 32.88 8.03 20.91
CA LYS A 19 33.17 6.66 21.34
C LYS A 19 34.13 6.72 22.52
N SER A 20 33.73 6.22 23.69
CA SER A 20 34.66 5.87 24.77
C SER A 20 34.65 4.36 24.99
N LEU A 21 35.80 3.74 24.68
CA LEU A 21 36.14 2.38 25.07
C LEU A 21 36.12 2.25 26.59
N LEU A 22 35.51 1.19 27.12
CA LEU A 22 35.94 0.55 28.36
C LEU A 22 35.60 -0.94 28.31
N ALA A 23 36.63 -1.72 28.01
CA ALA A 23 36.64 -3.16 28.15
C ALA A 23 36.76 -3.53 29.63
N VAL A 24 35.81 -4.30 30.15
CA VAL A 24 35.99 -5.09 31.37
C VAL A 24 35.34 -6.44 31.12
N GLY A 25 36.18 -7.47 31.02
CA GLY A 25 35.75 -8.86 30.92
C GLY A 25 35.29 -9.39 32.27
N MET A 26 34.20 -10.16 32.24
CA MET A 26 33.92 -11.18 33.25
C MET A 26 33.32 -12.40 32.56
N MET A 27 34.08 -13.49 32.58
CA MET A 27 33.57 -14.85 32.39
C MET A 27 32.56 -15.15 33.49
N LEU A 28 31.40 -15.70 33.15
CA LEU A 28 30.63 -16.55 34.06
C LEU A 28 29.92 -17.64 33.26
N ALA A 29 30.02 -18.85 33.81
CA ALA A 29 29.78 -20.12 33.18
C ALA A 29 28.28 -20.43 32.99
N ILE A 30 27.96 -21.01 31.84
CA ILE A 30 26.66 -21.62 31.56
C ILE A 30 26.62 -22.98 32.25
N THR A 31 25.82 -23.11 33.30
CA THR A 31 25.34 -24.40 33.81
C THR A 31 23.98 -24.70 33.20
N ALA A 32 23.97 -25.47 32.11
CA ALA A 32 22.76 -26.07 31.55
C ALA A 32 22.40 -27.31 32.38
N GLY A 33 21.25 -27.26 33.07
CA GLY A 33 20.65 -28.38 33.80
C GLY A 33 19.70 -29.17 32.91
N THR A 34 20.18 -30.33 32.46
CA THR A 34 19.48 -31.62 32.31
C THR A 34 17.96 -31.64 32.06
N LEU A 35 17.56 -32.10 30.87
CA LEU A 35 16.54 -33.13 30.72
C LEU A 35 17.13 -34.32 29.97
N ALA A 36 16.98 -35.49 30.60
CA ALA A 36 17.55 -36.76 30.21
C ALA A 36 16.69 -37.44 29.12
N GLY A 37 17.33 -37.97 28.10
CA GLY A 37 16.76 -38.93 27.15
C GLY A 37 17.80 -40.02 26.85
N CYS A 38 17.47 -41.27 27.17
CA CYS A 38 18.37 -42.41 27.22
C CYS A 38 18.72 -43.00 25.85
N GLY A 39 19.94 -43.52 25.73
CA GLY A 39 20.41 -44.43 24.67
C GLY A 39 21.83 -44.03 24.25
N GLY A 40 22.91 -44.73 24.55
CA GLY A 40 23.10 -46.17 24.67
C GLY A 40 24.17 -46.58 23.66
N GLY A 41 25.46 -46.36 23.98
CA GLY A 41 26.57 -46.78 23.12
C GLY A 41 27.91 -46.12 23.46
N SER A 42 28.72 -46.77 24.29
CA SER A 42 30.20 -46.65 24.26
C SER A 42 30.75 -47.82 23.40
N PRO A 43 32.00 -47.84 22.92
CA PRO A 43 33.18 -47.04 23.31
C PRO A 43 33.86 -46.37 22.07
N THR A 44 34.87 -45.51 22.14
CA THR A 44 36.20 -45.65 22.73
C THR A 44 36.94 -44.32 22.60
N ALA A 45 37.79 -44.03 23.57
CA ALA A 45 38.67 -42.87 23.64
C ALA A 45 39.81 -42.90 22.60
N SER A 46 40.22 -41.73 22.13
CA SER A 46 41.64 -41.37 22.06
C SER A 46 41.81 -39.86 22.12
N THR A 47 42.48 -39.46 23.19
CA THR A 47 43.11 -38.16 23.45
C THR A 47 44.26 -37.88 22.49
N ASP A 48 44.74 -36.63 22.59
CA ASP A 48 45.98 -36.04 22.06
C ASP A 48 45.74 -35.23 20.77
N GLY A 49 45.90 -33.91 20.72
CA GLY A 49 46.73 -33.03 21.56
C GLY A 49 47.91 -32.53 20.75
N THR A 50 48.09 -31.20 20.75
CA THR A 50 49.24 -30.44 20.20
C THR A 50 49.29 -30.33 18.67
N GLY A 51 49.62 -29.20 18.06
CA GLY A 51 50.03 -27.90 18.56
C GLY A 51 50.55 -27.04 17.40
N ALA A 52 50.35 -25.73 17.55
CA ALA A 52 51.19 -24.63 17.06
C ALA A 52 51.45 -24.42 15.55
N SER A 53 50.89 -23.29 15.10
CA SER A 53 51.56 -22.17 14.41
C SER A 53 52.00 -22.32 12.96
N SER A 54 51.40 -21.50 12.10
CA SER A 54 52.12 -20.45 11.35
C SER A 54 51.14 -19.48 10.69
N ALA A 55 51.38 -18.20 10.91
CA ALA A 55 50.73 -17.06 10.26
C ALA A 55 51.01 -17.03 8.75
N ASP A 56 50.07 -16.60 7.92
CA ASP A 56 50.07 -15.21 7.46
C ASP A 56 48.76 -14.81 6.74
N GLN A 57 48.33 -13.60 7.08
CA GLN A 57 47.48 -12.61 6.40
C GLN A 57 46.69 -13.01 5.14
N THR A 58 45.37 -12.74 5.16
CA THR A 58 44.71 -11.67 4.38
C THR A 58 43.19 -11.64 4.66
N GLY A 59 42.63 -10.44 4.84
CA GLY A 59 41.24 -10.07 4.54
C GLY A 59 40.12 -10.73 5.36
N ALA A 60 39.45 -9.96 6.22
CA ALA A 60 38.13 -10.31 6.74
C ALA A 60 37.23 -9.07 6.66
N GLU A 61 36.40 -9.06 5.63
CA GLU A 61 35.12 -8.37 5.61
C GLU A 61 34.21 -8.99 6.67
N ASN A 62 33.42 -8.15 7.34
CA ASN A 62 32.39 -8.59 8.28
C ASN A 62 31.21 -9.14 7.48
N ASP A 63 31.21 -10.46 7.31
CA ASP A 63 30.08 -11.22 6.80
C ASP A 63 29.06 -11.41 7.94
N VAL A 64 27.90 -10.78 7.80
CA VAL A 64 26.74 -11.02 8.67
C VAL A 64 26.14 -12.34 8.22
N ARG A 65 26.34 -13.37 9.06
CA ARG A 65 25.65 -14.65 8.95
C ARG A 65 24.14 -14.44 9.09
N SER A 66 23.45 -14.26 7.97
CA SER A 66 22.06 -14.63 7.81
C SER A 66 21.95 -16.16 7.76
N GLY A 67 20.89 -16.70 8.36
CA GLY A 67 20.69 -18.13 8.54
C GLY A 67 20.71 -18.92 7.23
N GLU A 68 21.43 -20.03 7.25
CA GLU A 68 21.60 -20.98 6.16
C GLU A 68 20.26 -21.56 5.69
N THR A 69 19.93 -21.25 4.43
CA THR A 69 19.68 -22.19 3.33
C THR A 69 18.98 -23.52 3.66
N GLY A 70 17.71 -23.60 3.28
CA GLY A 70 17.07 -24.87 2.90
C GLY A 70 17.74 -25.39 1.63
N THR A 71 18.48 -26.50 1.77
CA THR A 71 19.06 -27.25 0.65
C THR A 71 17.97 -28.13 0.05
N GLY A 72 17.50 -27.80 -1.14
CA GLY A 72 16.63 -28.68 -1.94
C GLY A 72 17.47 -29.45 -2.93
N GLU A 73 17.94 -30.63 -2.52
CA GLU A 73 18.53 -31.66 -3.39
C GLU A 73 17.48 -32.21 -4.37
N GLU A 74 17.98 -32.63 -5.54
CA GLU A 74 17.23 -33.34 -6.57
C GLU A 74 16.47 -34.55 -5.99
N ASN A 75 15.25 -34.78 -6.49
CA ASN A 75 14.37 -35.92 -6.21
C ASN A 75 15.14 -37.20 -5.88
N SER A 76 15.28 -37.46 -4.58
CA SER A 76 15.41 -38.80 -4.02
C SER A 76 14.23 -39.00 -3.08
N ASP A 77 13.40 -40.00 -3.38
CA ASP A 77 12.24 -40.35 -2.56
C ASP A 77 12.70 -40.67 -1.11
N ASN A 78 12.19 -39.87 -0.14
CA ASN A 78 12.27 -39.98 1.33
C ASN A 78 13.19 -39.00 2.09
N GLU A 79 12.99 -37.69 1.92
CA GLU A 79 13.17 -36.78 3.08
C GLU A 79 11.82 -36.58 3.79
N PRO A 80 11.78 -36.58 5.14
CA PRO A 80 10.54 -36.38 5.87
C PRO A 80 10.05 -34.93 5.72
N THR A 81 8.85 -34.74 5.18
CA THR A 81 8.15 -33.45 5.11
C THR A 81 8.13 -32.81 6.50
N ALA A 82 8.55 -31.55 6.60
CA ALA A 82 8.42 -30.79 7.85
C ALA A 82 6.94 -30.66 8.22
N MET A 83 6.61 -31.00 9.46
CA MET A 83 5.24 -31.05 9.98
C MET A 83 5.05 -30.01 11.08
N GLY A 84 3.82 -29.53 11.23
CA GLY A 84 3.43 -28.54 12.21
C GLY A 84 3.31 -27.15 11.61
N ARG A 85 2.11 -26.59 11.66
CA ARG A 85 1.83 -25.16 11.42
C ARG A 85 0.51 -24.75 12.05
N TYR A 86 0.28 -23.43 12.13
CA TYR A 86 -1.05 -22.91 12.41
C TYR A 86 -1.95 -23.12 11.20
N VAL A 87 -3.16 -23.62 11.48
CA VAL A 87 -4.25 -23.77 10.51
C VAL A 87 -5.25 -22.66 10.77
N GLU A 88 -5.59 -21.92 9.72
CA GLU A 88 -6.63 -20.91 9.73
C GLU A 88 -7.99 -21.56 9.41
N THR A 89 -9.01 -21.16 10.17
CA THR A 89 -10.43 -21.36 9.81
C THR A 89 -11.17 -20.04 9.94
N THR A 90 -12.03 -19.73 8.98
CA THR A 90 -12.77 -18.46 8.97
C THR A 90 -14.24 -18.65 9.36
N VAL A 91 -14.79 -17.64 10.03
CA VAL A 91 -16.20 -17.53 10.43
C VAL A 91 -16.69 -16.15 10.00
N ASP A 92 -17.79 -16.13 9.25
CA ASP A 92 -18.42 -14.89 8.78
C ASP A 92 -19.48 -14.43 9.79
N VAL A 93 -19.33 -13.20 10.29
CA VAL A 93 -20.29 -12.50 11.16
C VAL A 93 -20.84 -11.23 10.52
N SER A 94 -20.58 -11.01 9.22
CA SER A 94 -20.94 -9.81 8.45
C SER A 94 -22.42 -9.44 8.51
N GLU A 95 -23.32 -10.42 8.57
CA GLU A 95 -24.77 -10.19 8.72
C GLU A 95 -25.14 -9.42 10.00
N ASN A 96 -24.28 -9.48 11.02
CA ASN A 96 -24.51 -8.88 12.34
C ASN A 96 -23.59 -7.70 12.62
N THR A 97 -22.60 -7.41 11.78
CA THR A 97 -21.61 -6.34 12.03
C THR A 97 -21.76 -5.19 11.05
N SER A 98 -21.44 -3.98 11.50
CA SER A 98 -21.24 -2.80 10.63
C SER A 98 -19.81 -2.30 10.79
N ARG A 99 -19.58 -1.42 11.77
CA ARG A 99 -18.26 -0.90 12.14
C ARG A 99 -17.91 -1.51 13.48
N SER A 100 -17.02 -2.49 13.46
CA SER A 100 -16.53 -3.15 14.66
C SER A 100 -15.28 -2.43 15.20
N TYR A 101 -15.14 -2.38 16.53
CA TYR A 101 -14.07 -1.64 17.20
C TYR A 101 -12.92 -2.53 17.66
N ASN A 102 -13.21 -3.76 18.08
CA ASN A 102 -12.21 -4.71 18.57
C ASN A 102 -12.76 -6.13 18.67
N ILE A 103 -11.85 -7.08 18.92
CA ILE A 103 -12.13 -8.42 19.44
C ILE A 103 -11.30 -8.63 20.71
N THR A 104 -11.93 -9.10 21.79
CA THR A 104 -11.29 -9.27 23.10
C THR A 104 -11.68 -10.61 23.72
N VAL A 105 -10.73 -11.28 24.38
CA VAL A 105 -11.01 -12.43 25.25
C VAL A 105 -11.37 -11.97 26.67
N LEU A 106 -12.42 -12.55 27.24
CA LEU A 106 -12.80 -12.37 28.63
C LEU A 106 -12.07 -13.37 29.54
N THR A 107 -12.03 -13.08 30.84
CA THR A 107 -11.45 -13.96 31.87
C THR A 107 -12.10 -15.34 31.97
N ASP A 108 -13.34 -15.49 31.48
CA ASP A 108 -14.05 -16.77 31.40
C ASP A 108 -13.84 -17.52 30.06
N GLY A 109 -12.97 -17.00 29.19
CA GLY A 109 -12.60 -17.60 27.90
C GLY A 109 -13.54 -17.26 26.74
N ARG A 110 -14.61 -16.49 26.97
CA ARG A 110 -15.49 -16.03 25.88
C ARG A 110 -14.81 -14.95 25.05
N LEU A 111 -15.09 -14.93 23.75
CA LEU A 111 -14.69 -13.84 22.86
C LEU A 111 -15.83 -12.83 22.73
N VAL A 112 -15.48 -11.55 22.68
CA VAL A 112 -16.43 -10.44 22.49
C VAL A 112 -15.94 -9.55 21.36
N ILE A 113 -16.83 -9.27 20.41
CA ILE A 113 -16.68 -8.20 19.41
C ILE A 113 -17.61 -7.07 19.82
N LEU A 114 -17.08 -5.84 19.84
CA LEU A 114 -17.90 -4.64 20.00
C LEU A 114 -18.16 -4.02 18.64
N ASP A 115 -19.44 -3.78 18.35
CA ASP A 115 -19.89 -3.30 17.05
C ASP A 115 -20.86 -2.13 17.20
N GLU A 116 -20.73 -1.15 16.30
CA GLU A 116 -21.49 0.09 16.30
C GLU A 116 -23.01 -0.14 16.23
N THR A 117 -23.50 -1.15 15.51
CA THR A 117 -24.95 -1.38 15.35
C THR A 117 -25.48 -2.63 16.03
N ALA A 118 -24.63 -3.62 16.32
CA ALA A 118 -25.02 -4.80 17.10
C ALA A 118 -24.78 -4.66 18.61
N GLY A 119 -23.86 -3.80 19.04
CA GLY A 119 -23.46 -3.66 20.44
C GLY A 119 -22.39 -4.68 20.81
N GLN A 120 -22.80 -5.89 21.18
CA GLN A 120 -21.87 -6.98 21.50
C GLN A 120 -22.21 -8.21 20.65
N LEU A 121 -21.20 -8.84 20.08
CA LEU A 121 -21.29 -10.23 19.63
C LEU A 121 -20.44 -11.06 20.58
N ILE A 122 -21.01 -12.11 21.15
CA ILE A 122 -20.34 -12.97 22.15
C ILE A 122 -20.24 -14.39 21.61
N SER A 123 -19.04 -14.97 21.68
CA SER A 123 -18.81 -16.39 21.39
C SER A 123 -18.36 -17.15 22.63
N ALA A 124 -19.02 -18.27 22.90
CA ALA A 124 -18.72 -19.15 24.03
C ALA A 124 -17.93 -20.41 23.64
N ASP A 125 -17.64 -20.60 22.35
CA ASP A 125 -17.04 -21.81 21.78
C ASP A 125 -15.78 -21.51 20.95
N GLY A 126 -15.03 -20.48 21.35
CA GLY A 126 -13.76 -20.12 20.73
C GLY A 126 -13.90 -19.44 19.37
N GLY A 127 -15.01 -18.73 19.14
CA GLY A 127 -15.24 -17.93 17.94
C GLY A 127 -16.01 -18.64 16.82
N ILE A 128 -16.54 -19.83 17.06
CA ILE A 128 -17.25 -20.63 16.05
C ILE A 128 -18.69 -20.13 15.88
N ASN A 129 -19.40 -19.88 16.99
CA ASN A 129 -20.76 -19.33 16.98
C ASN A 129 -20.81 -18.01 17.76
N TRP A 130 -21.62 -17.07 17.27
CA TRP A 130 -21.75 -15.72 17.82
C TRP A 130 -23.20 -15.36 18.12
N GLU A 131 -23.44 -14.79 19.30
CA GLU A 131 -24.74 -14.28 19.74
C GLU A 131 -24.69 -12.76 19.86
N VAL A 132 -25.66 -12.07 19.27
CA VAL A 132 -25.83 -10.62 19.43
C VAL A 132 -26.50 -10.32 20.77
N VAL A 133 -25.85 -9.51 21.59
CA VAL A 133 -26.29 -9.13 22.93
C VAL A 133 -26.27 -7.61 23.08
N SER A 134 -27.37 -7.02 23.53
CA SER A 134 -27.45 -5.58 23.81
C SER A 134 -26.47 -5.17 24.91
N ILE A 135 -25.94 -3.96 24.82
CA ILE A 135 -25.17 -3.35 25.92
C ILE A 135 -26.17 -2.89 26.99
N PRO A 136 -26.02 -3.28 28.28
CA PRO A 136 -26.93 -2.83 29.32
C PRO A 136 -27.08 -1.30 29.34
N GLY A 137 -28.32 -0.81 29.34
CA GLY A 137 -28.64 0.62 29.27
C GLY A 137 -28.65 1.21 27.85
N ILE A 138 -28.34 0.43 26.82
CA ILE A 138 -28.48 0.78 25.40
C ILE A 138 -29.24 -0.36 24.70
N ASP A 139 -30.57 -0.28 24.74
CA ASP A 139 -31.43 -1.37 24.26
C ASP A 139 -31.34 -1.60 22.74
N ASN A 140 -31.06 -0.54 21.96
CA ASN A 140 -30.95 -0.59 20.51
C ASN A 140 -29.83 0.34 20.01
N MET A 141 -28.73 -0.26 19.56
CA MET A 141 -27.56 0.46 19.08
C MET A 141 -27.82 1.25 17.79
N LYS A 142 -28.66 0.76 16.87
CA LYS A 142 -29.01 1.52 15.65
C LYS A 142 -29.71 2.84 15.96
N VAL A 143 -30.64 2.83 16.92
CA VAL A 143 -31.31 4.07 17.39
C VAL A 143 -30.34 4.95 18.18
N PHE A 144 -29.40 4.34 18.88
CA PHE A 144 -28.37 5.07 19.61
C PHE A 144 -27.46 5.87 18.67
N THR A 145 -27.01 5.28 17.55
CA THR A 145 -26.12 5.90 16.56
C THR A 145 -26.80 6.99 15.72
N GLU A 146 -28.13 6.96 15.57
CA GLU A 146 -28.88 8.07 14.95
C GLU A 146 -28.70 9.38 15.73
N ASN A 147 -28.55 9.28 17.05
CA ASN A 147 -28.52 10.44 17.95
C ASN A 147 -27.10 10.75 18.47
N ASN A 148 -26.17 9.80 18.37
CA ASN A 148 -24.84 9.90 18.94
C ASN A 148 -23.78 9.42 17.96
N TYR A 149 -22.65 10.13 17.94
CA TYR A 149 -21.43 9.69 17.28
C TYR A 149 -20.62 8.85 18.26
N ILE A 150 -20.29 7.61 17.89
CA ILE A 150 -19.45 6.71 18.71
C ILE A 150 -17.99 6.86 18.29
N PHE A 151 -17.17 7.28 19.24
CA PHE A 151 -15.73 7.42 19.04
C PHE A 151 -15.01 6.10 19.22
N SER A 152 -15.34 5.37 20.28
CA SER A 152 -14.61 4.15 20.67
C SER A 152 -15.45 3.30 21.63
N MET A 153 -15.20 2.00 21.61
CA MET A 153 -15.81 1.02 22.51
C MET A 153 -14.71 0.07 23.03
N ALA A 154 -14.77 -0.29 24.30
CA ALA A 154 -13.80 -1.20 24.93
C ALA A 154 -14.47 -2.17 25.89
N ALA A 155 -14.01 -3.43 25.92
CA ALA A 155 -14.43 -4.45 26.86
C ALA A 155 -13.31 -4.74 27.86
N ALA A 156 -13.63 -4.74 29.15
CA ALA A 156 -12.72 -5.16 30.21
C ALA A 156 -12.72 -6.69 30.31
N PRO A 157 -11.67 -7.29 30.90
CA PRO A 157 -11.58 -8.74 31.05
C PRO A 157 -12.70 -9.39 31.87
N ASP A 158 -13.41 -8.63 32.73
CA ASP A 158 -14.57 -9.10 33.48
C ASP A 158 -15.89 -9.05 32.69
N GLY A 159 -15.88 -8.51 31.47
CA GLY A 159 -17.05 -8.30 30.62
C GLY A 159 -17.73 -6.93 30.78
N THR A 160 -17.15 -6.00 31.55
CA THR A 160 -17.60 -4.60 31.58
C THR A 160 -17.34 -3.94 30.23
N VAL A 161 -18.35 -3.24 29.68
CA VAL A 161 -18.24 -2.53 28.40
C VAL A 161 -18.30 -1.02 28.63
N ALA A 162 -17.37 -0.31 28.01
CA ALA A 162 -17.34 1.15 27.96
C ALA A 162 -17.63 1.64 26.53
N VAL A 163 -18.50 2.64 26.38
CA VAL A 163 -18.85 3.29 25.12
C VAL A 163 -18.59 4.79 25.25
N LEU A 164 -17.71 5.33 24.41
CA LEU A 164 -17.37 6.74 24.33
C LEU A 164 -18.15 7.40 23.19
N SER A 165 -18.97 8.40 23.50
CA SER A 165 -19.89 8.99 22.51
C SER A 165 -20.10 10.49 22.70
N SER A 166 -20.63 11.17 21.68
CA SER A 166 -21.10 12.56 21.77
C SER A 166 -22.43 12.74 21.03
N ASP A 167 -23.26 13.68 21.48
CA ASP A 167 -24.58 13.93 20.92
C ASP A 167 -24.48 14.66 19.55
N ASN A 168 -25.02 14.06 18.47
CA ASN A 168 -24.99 14.64 17.12
C ASN A 168 -25.63 16.03 17.09
N ALA A 169 -26.82 16.17 17.70
CA ALA A 169 -27.55 17.43 17.75
C ALA A 169 -26.84 18.52 18.58
N ALA A 170 -25.91 18.16 19.47
CA ALA A 170 -25.07 19.13 20.14
C ALA A 170 -23.96 19.61 19.21
N TYR A 171 -23.26 18.69 18.54
CA TYR A 171 -22.25 18.99 17.55
C TYR A 171 -22.79 19.88 16.42
N ASP A 172 -23.96 19.57 15.85
CA ASP A 172 -24.58 20.37 14.77
C ASP A 172 -24.83 21.84 15.17
N ARG A 173 -24.92 22.13 16.47
CA ARG A 173 -25.14 23.50 16.99
C ARG A 173 -23.86 24.22 17.34
N THR A 174 -22.82 23.51 17.77
CA THR A 174 -21.60 24.10 18.34
C THR A 174 -20.36 23.87 17.48
N GLU A 175 -20.41 22.93 16.54
CA GLU A 175 -19.27 22.40 15.77
C GLU A 175 -18.13 21.91 16.70
N GLU A 176 -18.49 21.48 17.91
CA GLU A 176 -17.56 21.06 18.96
C GLU A 176 -18.00 19.71 19.54
N PHE A 177 -17.09 18.75 19.58
CA PHE A 177 -17.34 17.46 20.23
C PHE A 177 -17.23 17.58 21.75
N ASN A 178 -18.21 16.99 22.45
CA ASN A 178 -18.23 16.88 23.90
C ASN A 178 -18.44 15.41 24.30
N PRO A 179 -17.37 14.60 24.35
CA PRO A 179 -17.48 13.18 24.61
C PRO A 179 -17.90 12.88 26.07
N TRP A 180 -18.73 11.86 26.22
CA TRP A 180 -19.23 11.33 27.46
C TRP A 180 -19.11 9.79 27.46
N LEU A 181 -19.11 9.17 28.64
CA LEU A 181 -18.82 7.74 28.81
C LEU A 181 -20.03 6.97 29.36
N HIS A 182 -20.38 5.87 28.71
CA HIS A 182 -21.31 4.85 29.22
C HIS A 182 -20.51 3.63 29.67
N VAL A 183 -20.66 3.20 30.92
CA VAL A 183 -19.99 2.01 31.46
C VAL A 183 -21.05 1.03 31.95
N ALA A 184 -21.09 -0.16 31.35
CA ALA A 184 -22.07 -1.20 31.60
C ALA A 184 -21.39 -2.48 32.10
N LYS A 185 -21.75 -2.92 33.31
CA LYS A 185 -21.25 -4.16 33.90
C LYS A 185 -22.06 -5.39 33.44
N PRO A 186 -21.48 -6.60 33.50
CA PRO A 186 -22.20 -7.84 33.13
C PRO A 186 -23.46 -8.11 33.96
N ASP A 187 -23.52 -7.58 35.19
CA ASP A 187 -24.69 -7.73 36.07
C ASP A 187 -25.86 -6.78 35.72
N GLY A 188 -25.69 -5.97 34.67
CA GLY A 188 -26.66 -4.98 34.21
C GLY A 188 -26.55 -3.61 34.89
N THR A 189 -25.59 -3.42 35.80
CA THR A 189 -25.33 -2.11 36.40
C THR A 189 -24.75 -1.14 35.36
N VAL A 190 -25.35 0.04 35.26
CA VAL A 190 -24.96 1.06 34.29
C VAL A 190 -24.54 2.35 35.00
N LYS A 191 -23.44 2.94 34.53
CA LYS A 191 -22.93 4.25 34.95
C LYS A 191 -22.72 5.13 33.73
N ARG A 192 -23.28 6.34 33.76
CA ARG A 192 -23.01 7.39 32.77
C ARG A 192 -22.15 8.48 33.40
N ILE A 193 -21.14 8.94 32.65
CA ILE A 193 -20.27 10.06 32.97
C ILE A 193 -20.49 11.11 31.90
N ASP A 194 -21.13 12.23 32.26
CA ASP A 194 -21.64 13.21 31.29
C ASP A 194 -20.55 14.06 30.62
N SER A 195 -19.32 14.06 31.13
CA SER A 195 -18.18 14.71 30.48
C SER A 195 -16.85 14.14 30.95
N LEU A 196 -15.85 14.20 30.05
CA LEU A 196 -14.45 13.87 30.34
C LEU A 196 -13.59 15.12 30.10
N PRO A 197 -13.46 16.02 31.08
CA PRO A 197 -12.76 17.28 30.89
C PRO A 197 -11.25 17.06 30.73
N VAL A 198 -10.70 17.52 29.61
CA VAL A 198 -9.27 17.48 29.27
C VAL A 198 -8.56 18.80 29.63
N GLN A 199 -7.23 18.82 29.58
CA GLN A 199 -6.44 20.03 29.88
C GLN A 199 -6.55 21.10 28.78
N GLU A 200 -6.22 22.37 29.06
CA GLU A 200 -6.40 23.51 28.13
C GLU A 200 -5.70 23.36 26.76
N ASN A 201 -4.65 22.52 26.67
CA ASN A 201 -3.91 22.26 25.43
C ASN A 201 -4.42 21.02 24.67
N GLU A 202 -5.56 20.47 25.09
CA GLU A 202 -6.22 19.33 24.47
C GLU A 202 -7.66 19.70 24.08
N SER A 203 -8.19 19.03 23.07
CA SER A 203 -9.54 19.29 22.57
C SER A 203 -10.57 18.40 23.27
N TYR A 204 -10.46 17.09 23.11
CA TYR A 204 -11.40 16.13 23.69
C TYR A 204 -10.82 14.70 23.72
N VAL A 205 -11.47 13.80 24.47
CA VAL A 205 -11.12 12.37 24.52
C VAL A 205 -11.55 11.67 23.23
N TYR A 206 -10.65 10.92 22.61
CA TYR A 206 -10.85 10.32 21.29
C TYR A 206 -11.01 8.80 21.31
N SER A 207 -10.26 8.08 22.15
CA SER A 207 -10.31 6.61 22.18
C SER A 207 -10.07 6.09 23.60
N ILE A 208 -10.57 4.89 23.89
CA ILE A 208 -10.51 4.22 25.19
C ILE A 208 -10.02 2.77 25.08
N PHE A 209 -9.38 2.27 26.13
CA PHE A 209 -8.83 0.92 26.18
C PHE A 209 -8.73 0.41 27.63
N TYR A 210 -9.00 -0.88 27.83
CA TYR A 210 -8.82 -1.55 29.11
C TYR A 210 -7.48 -2.27 29.19
N SER A 211 -6.84 -2.23 30.36
CA SER A 211 -5.72 -3.13 30.66
C SER A 211 -6.20 -4.54 31.05
N PRO A 212 -5.30 -5.54 31.07
CA PRO A 212 -5.59 -6.88 31.62
C PRO A 212 -6.06 -6.86 33.09
N GLU A 213 -5.72 -5.82 33.84
CA GLU A 213 -6.14 -5.61 35.23
C GLU A 213 -7.51 -4.92 35.36
N GLY A 214 -8.11 -4.49 34.23
CA GLY A 214 -9.41 -3.82 34.19
C GLY A 214 -9.34 -2.31 34.40
N GLU A 215 -8.16 -1.68 34.32
CA GLU A 215 -8.02 -0.22 34.36
C GLU A 215 -8.45 0.38 33.01
N LEU A 216 -9.28 1.43 33.02
CA LEU A 216 -9.67 2.14 31.82
C LEU A 216 -8.71 3.31 31.54
N PHE A 217 -8.22 3.39 30.32
CA PHE A 217 -7.38 4.47 29.85
C PHE A 217 -7.99 5.16 28.63
N ALA A 218 -7.53 6.37 28.34
CA ALA A 218 -8.03 7.18 27.24
C ALA A 218 -6.93 8.01 26.57
N THR A 219 -7.03 8.17 25.25
CA THR A 219 -6.22 9.12 24.44
C THR A 219 -7.04 10.34 24.05
N THR A 220 -6.38 11.45 23.76
CA THR A 220 -7.01 12.74 23.43
C THR A 220 -6.56 13.30 22.08
N VAL A 221 -7.38 14.15 21.48
CA VAL A 221 -6.96 15.02 20.37
C VAL A 221 -6.22 16.24 20.93
N GLY A 222 -5.00 16.51 20.46
CA GLY A 222 -4.19 17.66 20.87
C GLY A 222 -2.79 17.24 21.31
N GLY A 223 -2.42 17.53 22.56
CA GLY A 223 -1.05 17.39 23.09
C GLY A 223 -0.54 15.97 23.36
N GLY A 224 -1.12 14.93 22.74
CA GLY A 224 -0.63 13.55 22.82
C GLY A 224 -0.66 12.92 24.21
N MET A 225 -1.57 13.32 25.11
CA MET A 225 -1.61 12.76 26.47
C MET A 225 -2.44 11.49 26.54
N ILE A 226 -2.02 10.60 27.44
CA ILE A 226 -2.73 9.38 27.80
C ILE A 226 -3.14 9.49 29.27
N TYR A 227 -4.40 9.19 29.54
CA TYR A 227 -5.03 9.32 30.84
C TYR A 227 -5.52 7.97 31.36
N GLN A 228 -5.38 7.74 32.65
CA GLN A 228 -6.22 6.80 33.39
C GLN A 228 -7.57 7.46 33.70
N VAL A 229 -8.67 6.73 33.50
CA VAL A 229 -10.03 7.20 33.73
C VAL A 229 -10.58 6.59 35.01
N ASP A 230 -10.93 7.43 35.98
CA ASP A 230 -11.72 7.01 37.14
C ASP A 230 -13.19 6.90 36.71
N VAL A 231 -13.69 5.68 36.54
CA VAL A 231 -15.06 5.41 36.06
C VAL A 231 -16.15 5.78 37.07
N GLU A 232 -15.80 6.06 38.33
CA GLU A 232 -16.77 6.47 39.35
C GLU A 232 -17.07 7.97 39.31
N SER A 233 -16.04 8.77 39.03
CA SER A 233 -16.07 10.24 39.08
C SER A 233 -15.93 10.92 37.71
N GLY A 234 -15.39 10.24 36.70
CA GLY A 234 -15.02 10.83 35.41
C GLY A 234 -13.69 11.58 35.43
N THR A 235 -12.92 11.47 36.52
CA THR A 235 -11.64 12.18 36.66
C THR A 235 -10.58 11.55 35.75
N LEU A 236 -9.90 12.39 34.97
CA LEU A 236 -8.77 11.99 34.14
C LEU A 236 -7.45 12.24 34.89
N THR A 237 -6.66 11.19 35.10
CA THR A 237 -5.31 11.30 35.68
C THR A 237 -4.27 11.00 34.62
N LYS A 238 -3.40 11.97 34.33
CA LYS A 238 -2.39 11.83 33.28
C LYS A 238 -1.37 10.76 33.66
N GLU A 239 -1.18 9.79 32.78
CA GLU A 239 -0.19 8.71 32.93
C GLU A 239 1.11 9.05 32.19
N VAL A 240 1.01 9.36 30.89
CA VAL A 240 2.18 9.66 30.06
C VAL A 240 1.82 10.69 28.99
N THR A 241 2.84 11.37 28.47
CA THR A 241 2.71 12.32 27.36
C THR A 241 3.60 11.83 26.21
N MET A 242 3.00 11.73 25.03
CA MET A 242 3.67 11.42 23.77
C MET A 242 3.71 12.67 22.89
N GLU A 243 4.59 12.66 21.88
CA GLU A 243 4.62 13.74 20.88
C GLU A 243 3.36 13.74 20.01
N TRP A 244 2.82 12.56 19.72
CA TRP A 244 1.63 12.32 18.90
C TRP A 244 0.68 11.37 19.61
N ARG A 245 -0.62 11.46 19.28
CA ARG A 245 -1.63 10.53 19.79
C ARG A 245 -1.33 9.13 19.25
N PRO A 246 -1.24 8.08 20.09
CA PRO A 246 -1.07 6.72 19.61
C PRO A 246 -2.36 6.19 18.97
N ASP A 247 -2.19 5.28 18.02
CA ASP A 247 -3.31 4.63 17.32
C ASP A 247 -3.79 3.41 18.10
N LEU A 248 -2.87 2.66 18.70
CA LEU A 248 -3.16 1.51 19.55
C LEU A 248 -2.36 1.58 20.86
N VAL A 249 -3.04 1.27 21.96
CA VAL A 249 -2.42 1.16 23.29
C VAL A 249 -2.74 -0.20 23.89
N LYS A 250 -1.71 -0.87 24.42
CA LYS A 250 -1.83 -2.13 25.17
C LYS A 250 -1.02 -2.06 26.46
N CYS A 251 -1.40 -2.87 27.45
CA CYS A 251 -0.70 -2.97 28.72
C CYS A 251 -0.32 -4.43 29.00
N GLN A 252 0.84 -4.65 29.62
CA GLN A 252 1.27 -5.94 30.14
C GLN A 252 2.12 -5.72 31.40
N GLY A 253 1.55 -6.03 32.56
CA GLY A 253 2.19 -5.71 33.84
C GLY A 253 2.46 -4.21 33.97
N ASP A 254 3.70 -3.85 34.30
CA ASP A 254 4.10 -2.44 34.46
C ASP A 254 4.34 -1.72 33.12
N ASN A 255 4.32 -2.43 31.97
CA ASN A 255 4.62 -1.84 30.67
C ASN A 255 3.35 -1.41 29.91
N MET A 256 3.40 -0.21 29.32
CA MET A 256 2.48 0.27 28.29
C MET A 256 3.17 0.27 26.93
N PHE A 257 2.46 -0.19 25.91
CA PHE A 257 2.92 -0.24 24.53
C PHE A 257 2.06 0.72 23.71
N PHE A 258 2.72 1.53 22.88
CA PHE A 258 2.09 2.51 22.02
C PHE A 258 2.49 2.27 20.58
N LEU A 259 1.51 2.07 19.70
CA LEU A 259 1.72 1.97 18.27
C LEU A 259 1.42 3.33 17.64
N THR A 260 2.36 3.87 16.86
CA THR A 260 2.22 5.14 16.12
C THR A 260 2.80 5.00 14.72
N SER A 261 2.28 5.79 13.78
CA SER A 261 2.80 5.84 12.41
C SER A 261 4.24 6.31 12.28
N ARG A 262 4.76 7.05 13.28
CA ARG A 262 6.11 7.63 13.23
C ARG A 262 7.16 6.80 13.94
N ASP A 263 6.81 6.26 15.10
CA ASP A 263 7.76 5.60 16.00
C ASP A 263 7.65 4.08 15.93
N GLY A 264 6.68 3.54 15.19
CA GLY A 264 6.35 2.12 15.26
C GLY A 264 5.82 1.81 16.66
N ILE A 265 6.56 1.01 17.44
CA ILE A 265 6.16 0.63 18.80
C ILE A 265 7.10 1.25 19.83
N SER A 266 6.52 2.04 20.73
CA SER A 266 7.19 2.61 21.89
C SER A 266 6.73 1.94 23.19
N ILE A 267 7.65 1.74 24.13
CA ILE A 267 7.39 1.05 25.40
C ILE A 267 7.67 1.98 26.57
N TYR A 268 6.72 2.10 27.50
CA TYR A 268 6.85 2.88 28.72
C TYR A 268 6.66 2.00 29.96
N ASP A 269 7.63 1.99 30.86
CA ASP A 269 7.54 1.35 32.16
C ASP A 269 6.88 2.32 33.15
N ARG A 270 5.67 2.02 33.58
CA ARG A 270 4.84 2.84 34.48
C ARG A 270 5.42 2.93 35.89
N LYS A 271 6.16 1.91 36.32
CA LYS A 271 6.69 1.82 37.68
C LYS A 271 7.98 2.60 37.81
N GLU A 272 8.83 2.53 36.78
CA GLU A 272 10.09 3.26 36.72
C GLU A 272 9.94 4.66 36.08
N GLU A 273 8.76 4.95 35.51
CA GLU A 273 8.41 6.18 34.80
C GLU A 273 9.41 6.53 33.69
N LYS A 274 9.78 5.54 32.88
CA LYS A 274 10.80 5.70 31.82
C LYS A 274 10.45 4.93 30.54
N TRP A 275 10.93 5.45 29.42
CA TRP A 275 10.90 4.74 28.15
C TRP A 275 11.87 3.56 28.17
N VAL A 276 11.43 2.43 27.61
CA VAL A 276 12.21 1.20 27.47
C VAL A 276 12.64 1.08 26.01
N GLU A 277 13.94 0.93 25.79
CA GLU A 277 14.51 0.71 24.45
C GLU A 277 14.48 -0.77 24.10
N ASP A 278 14.00 -1.08 22.90
CA ASP A 278 14.07 -2.41 22.29
C ASP A 278 14.44 -2.26 20.81
N SER A 279 15.73 -2.41 20.49
CA SER A 279 16.20 -2.21 19.13
C SER A 279 15.72 -3.31 18.19
N VAL A 280 15.52 -4.54 18.67
CA VAL A 280 15.07 -5.65 17.82
C VAL A 280 13.64 -5.40 17.34
N LEU A 281 12.76 -4.98 18.24
CA LEU A 281 11.39 -4.62 17.88
C LEU A 281 11.35 -3.36 17.00
N ALA A 282 12.17 -2.35 17.29
CA ALA A 282 12.23 -1.11 16.52
C ALA A 282 12.73 -1.36 15.09
N ASP A 283 13.84 -2.08 14.93
CA ASP A 283 14.42 -2.42 13.62
C ASP A 283 13.42 -3.26 12.80
N PHE A 284 12.75 -4.22 13.44
CA PHE A 284 11.70 -5.01 12.77
C PHE A 284 10.54 -4.16 12.26
N MET A 285 10.04 -3.21 13.06
CA MET A 285 8.98 -2.29 12.64
C MET A 285 9.43 -1.38 11.48
N GLU A 286 10.66 -0.87 11.53
CA GLU A 286 11.25 -0.04 10.49
C GLU A 286 11.34 -0.80 9.16
N GLU A 287 11.86 -2.02 9.19
CA GLU A 287 12.13 -2.84 8.01
C GLU A 287 10.85 -3.38 7.35
N ASN A 288 9.83 -3.73 8.15
CA ASN A 288 8.70 -4.54 7.65
C ASN A 288 7.39 -3.76 7.51
N TYR A 289 7.19 -2.68 8.28
CA TYR A 289 5.85 -2.11 8.41
C TYR A 289 5.75 -0.59 8.38
N LYS A 290 6.82 0.13 8.70
CA LYS A 290 6.74 1.59 8.88
C LYS A 290 6.35 2.34 7.60
N ASN A 291 6.88 1.94 6.44
CA ASN A 291 6.59 2.58 5.16
C ASN A 291 5.15 2.38 4.68
N GLU A 292 4.51 1.30 5.14
CA GLU A 292 3.15 0.92 4.76
C GLU A 292 2.18 1.02 5.94
N TYR A 293 2.58 1.73 6.99
CA TYR A 293 1.80 1.81 8.20
C TYR A 293 0.52 2.59 7.94
N TYR A 294 -0.60 1.92 8.16
CA TYR A 294 -1.93 2.51 8.23
C TYR A 294 -2.60 2.12 9.55
N ALA A 295 -3.20 3.12 10.20
CA ALA A 295 -4.10 2.93 11.33
C ALA A 295 -5.18 4.01 11.35
N ASN A 296 -6.44 3.60 11.23
CA ASN A 296 -7.62 4.44 11.44
C ASN A 296 -8.76 3.57 11.97
N ASP A 297 -9.65 3.10 11.09
CA ASP A 297 -10.71 2.12 11.42
C ASP A 297 -10.22 0.67 11.41
N SER A 298 -8.99 0.46 10.95
CA SER A 298 -8.30 -0.83 10.87
C SER A 298 -6.80 -0.60 10.99
N TYR A 299 -6.04 -1.69 11.01
CA TYR A 299 -4.62 -1.71 11.28
C TYR A 299 -3.87 -2.56 10.25
N SER A 300 -2.82 -1.98 9.68
CA SER A 300 -1.78 -2.70 8.92
C SER A 300 -0.94 -3.63 9.83
N VAL A 301 -0.73 -3.21 11.09
CA VAL A 301 -0.08 -3.97 12.15
C VAL A 301 -0.89 -3.89 13.42
N TYR A 302 -1.13 -5.03 14.06
CA TYR A 302 -1.82 -5.08 15.35
C TYR A 302 -0.95 -5.77 16.39
N MET A 303 -0.79 -5.12 17.55
CA MET A 303 -0.07 -5.70 18.68
C MET A 303 -1.03 -6.22 19.74
N THR A 304 -0.72 -7.38 20.30
CA THR A 304 -1.48 -7.96 21.41
C THR A 304 -0.53 -8.60 22.43
N PRO A 305 -0.66 -8.28 23.73
CA PRO A 305 0.12 -8.94 24.77
C PRO A 305 -0.14 -10.44 24.82
N GLY A 306 0.91 -11.20 25.08
CA GLY A 306 0.88 -12.65 25.21
C GLY A 306 1.21 -13.16 26.61
N GLU A 307 1.35 -14.48 26.69
CA GLU A 307 1.88 -15.15 27.87
C GLU A 307 3.39 -14.90 28.04
N ASP A 308 3.91 -15.13 29.25
CA ASP A 308 5.34 -15.06 29.58
C ASP A 308 6.06 -13.74 29.23
N GLY A 309 5.31 -12.62 29.23
CA GLY A 309 5.88 -11.31 28.89
C GLY A 309 6.19 -11.13 27.41
N ALA A 310 5.64 -12.01 26.56
CA ALA A 310 5.73 -11.87 25.12
C ALA A 310 4.73 -10.82 24.60
N ILE A 311 5.07 -10.20 23.48
CA ILE A 311 4.18 -9.42 22.64
C ILE A 311 4.05 -10.12 21.29
N TYR A 312 2.82 -10.21 20.79
CA TYR A 312 2.54 -10.71 19.46
C TYR A 312 2.23 -9.54 18.52
N LEU A 313 2.79 -9.61 17.31
CA LEU A 313 2.58 -8.64 16.25
C LEU A 313 1.99 -9.35 15.04
N ALA A 314 0.76 -9.00 14.69
CA ALA A 314 0.13 -9.43 13.45
C ALA A 314 0.29 -8.35 12.38
N GLY A 315 0.49 -8.75 11.13
CA GLY A 315 0.59 -7.88 9.96
C GLY A 315 0.68 -8.70 8.68
N LYS A 316 0.98 -8.09 7.53
CA LYS A 316 1.00 -8.79 6.22
C LYS A 316 1.91 -10.02 6.16
N GLY A 317 3.00 -10.02 6.92
CA GLY A 317 3.93 -11.16 7.04
C GLY A 317 3.39 -12.30 7.91
N GLY A 318 2.22 -12.15 8.53
CA GLY A 318 1.60 -13.11 9.43
C GLY A 318 1.69 -12.66 10.88
N MET A 319 2.07 -13.57 11.78
CA MET A 319 2.16 -13.25 13.20
C MET A 319 3.53 -13.57 13.76
N TYR A 320 4.09 -12.61 14.48
CA TYR A 320 5.41 -12.64 15.08
C TYR A 320 5.31 -12.58 16.59
N ARG A 321 6.21 -13.29 17.28
CA ARG A 321 6.34 -13.30 18.72
C ARG A 321 7.67 -12.67 19.11
N HIS A 322 7.64 -11.82 20.13
CA HIS A 322 8.82 -11.19 20.69
C HIS A 322 8.73 -11.13 22.22
N VAL A 323 9.86 -11.29 22.90
CA VAL A 323 9.98 -11.07 24.34
C VAL A 323 10.83 -9.82 24.51
N ILE A 324 10.37 -8.84 25.28
CA ILE A 324 11.04 -7.55 25.45
C ILE A 324 12.48 -7.74 25.92
N GLY A 325 13.42 -7.09 25.25
CA GLY A 325 14.87 -7.22 25.45
C GLY A 325 15.47 -8.51 24.88
N GLY A 326 14.67 -9.31 24.18
CA GLY A 326 15.10 -10.51 23.47
C GLY A 326 15.88 -10.18 22.19
N SER A 327 16.63 -11.15 21.68
CA SER A 327 17.49 -10.95 20.50
C SER A 327 16.86 -11.38 19.18
N VAL A 328 15.59 -11.80 19.18
CA VAL A 328 14.92 -12.40 18.00
C VAL A 328 13.46 -11.99 17.89
N MET A 329 13.00 -11.90 16.65
CA MET A 329 11.59 -11.90 16.25
C MET A 329 11.26 -13.29 15.70
N GLU A 330 10.32 -14.00 16.30
CA GLU A 330 9.93 -15.36 15.89
C GLU A 330 8.65 -15.30 15.05
N GLN A 331 8.71 -15.62 13.76
CA GLN A 331 7.49 -15.80 12.97
C GLN A 331 6.81 -17.12 13.36
N ILE A 332 5.59 -17.03 13.90
CA ILE A 332 4.83 -18.20 14.36
C ILE A 332 3.66 -18.54 13.42
N ILE A 333 3.14 -17.56 12.68
CA ILE A 333 2.17 -17.77 11.60
C ILE A 333 2.76 -17.12 10.34
N ASP A 334 2.85 -17.89 9.26
CA ASP A 334 3.25 -17.41 7.96
C ASP A 334 2.07 -16.73 7.26
N GLY A 335 2.17 -15.41 7.07
CA GLY A 335 1.13 -14.60 6.44
C GLY A 335 0.84 -15.00 4.99
N ALA A 336 1.84 -15.55 4.28
CA ALA A 336 1.66 -15.98 2.89
C ALA A 336 0.70 -17.18 2.75
N LEU A 337 0.39 -17.87 3.85
CA LEU A 337 -0.53 -19.00 3.90
C LEU A 337 -1.88 -18.68 4.53
N THR A 338 -2.09 -17.43 4.94
CA THR A 338 -3.25 -17.02 5.74
C THR A 338 -3.85 -15.71 5.24
N SER A 339 -5.01 -15.39 5.79
CA SER A 339 -5.74 -14.14 5.55
C SER A 339 -4.94 -12.88 5.92
N PHE A 340 -3.86 -13.01 6.71
CA PHE A 340 -3.01 -11.87 7.05
C PHE A 340 -2.36 -11.19 5.84
N SER A 341 -2.05 -11.94 4.77
CA SER A 341 -1.50 -11.35 3.55
C SER A 341 -2.57 -10.94 2.52
N ASN A 342 -3.86 -11.05 2.87
CA ASN A 342 -4.96 -10.62 2.00
C ASN A 342 -5.30 -9.14 2.26
N PRO A 343 -4.98 -8.20 1.36
CA PRO A 343 -5.22 -6.77 1.58
C PRO A 343 -6.70 -6.38 1.53
N SER A 344 -7.58 -7.25 1.02
CA SER A 344 -9.03 -7.05 1.17
C SER A 344 -9.48 -7.27 2.63
N MET A 345 -8.61 -7.83 3.48
CA MET A 345 -8.89 -8.11 4.88
C MET A 345 -8.09 -7.16 5.76
N ASN A 346 -8.67 -6.00 6.05
CA ASN A 346 -8.06 -5.03 6.96
C ASN A 346 -8.30 -5.44 8.41
N MET A 347 -7.25 -5.57 9.21
CA MET A 347 -7.35 -6.10 10.57
C MET A 347 -7.94 -5.07 11.54
N ILE A 348 -8.99 -5.44 12.26
CA ILE A 348 -9.64 -4.61 13.29
C ILE A 348 -9.07 -4.92 14.67
N GLY A 349 -8.78 -6.19 14.96
CA GLY A 349 -8.16 -6.59 16.21
C GLY A 349 -7.70 -8.03 16.25
N VAL A 350 -6.75 -8.31 17.14
CA VAL A 350 -6.21 -9.65 17.38
C VAL A 350 -6.13 -9.94 18.87
N THR A 351 -6.54 -11.14 19.26
CA THR A 351 -6.46 -11.60 20.64
C THR A 351 -6.03 -13.06 20.71
N ALA A 352 -5.19 -13.39 21.69
CA ALA A 352 -4.93 -14.77 22.07
C ALA A 352 -6.06 -15.23 23.01
N TYR A 353 -6.69 -16.37 22.73
CA TYR A 353 -7.85 -16.85 23.52
C TYR A 353 -7.68 -18.25 24.10
N GLY A 354 -6.55 -18.90 23.82
CA GLY A 354 -6.15 -20.18 24.36
C GLY A 354 -4.63 -20.35 24.30
N GLU A 355 -4.13 -21.48 24.78
CA GLU A 355 -2.70 -21.81 24.71
C GLU A 355 -2.30 -21.95 23.23
N ASN A 356 -1.57 -20.96 22.70
CA ASN A 356 -1.21 -20.89 21.28
C ASN A 356 -2.43 -20.88 20.33
N GLU A 357 -3.54 -20.23 20.72
CA GLU A 357 -4.71 -20.02 19.85
C GLU A 357 -5.02 -18.53 19.72
N PHE A 358 -5.28 -18.08 18.49
CA PHE A 358 -5.47 -16.66 18.17
C PHE A 358 -6.72 -16.43 17.34
N ALA A 359 -7.39 -15.32 17.58
CA ALA A 359 -8.50 -14.84 16.77
C ALA A 359 -8.15 -13.47 16.22
N ALA A 360 -8.29 -13.30 14.90
CA ALA A 360 -8.19 -12.01 14.22
C ALA A 360 -9.56 -11.63 13.66
N LEU A 361 -10.02 -10.42 13.98
CA LEU A 361 -11.19 -9.81 13.37
C LEU A 361 -10.73 -8.92 12.22
N PHE A 362 -11.32 -9.11 11.05
CA PHE A 362 -11.08 -8.30 9.86
C PHE A 362 -12.32 -7.47 9.50
N SER A 363 -12.08 -6.38 8.77
CA SER A 363 -13.11 -5.51 8.20
C SER A 363 -14.10 -6.32 7.38
N GLY A 364 -15.38 -5.92 7.42
CA GLY A 364 -16.44 -6.67 6.76
C GLY A 364 -16.94 -7.90 7.53
N GLY A 365 -16.47 -8.13 8.76
CA GLY A 365 -17.05 -9.13 9.67
C GLY A 365 -16.48 -10.54 9.50
N THR A 366 -15.26 -10.69 8.99
CA THR A 366 -14.60 -12.02 8.96
C THR A 366 -13.78 -12.22 10.23
N VAL A 367 -14.02 -13.32 10.95
CA VAL A 367 -13.19 -13.78 12.07
C VAL A 367 -12.32 -14.94 11.60
N ALA A 368 -11.01 -14.78 11.61
CA ALA A 368 -10.05 -15.86 11.38
C ALA A 368 -9.56 -16.44 12.70
N LEU A 369 -9.68 -17.75 12.85
CA LEU A 369 -9.24 -18.52 14.01
C LEU A 369 -7.99 -19.32 13.63
N TYR A 370 -6.93 -19.17 14.41
CA TYR A 370 -5.65 -19.83 14.18
C TYR A 370 -5.37 -20.83 15.28
N LYS A 371 -5.18 -22.10 14.90
CA LYS A 371 -4.85 -23.20 15.83
C LYS A 371 -3.64 -23.96 15.32
N TYR A 372 -2.69 -24.26 16.20
CA TYR A 372 -1.54 -25.07 15.83
C TYR A 372 -1.92 -26.54 15.65
N ASP A 373 -1.57 -27.12 14.50
CA ASP A 373 -1.74 -28.55 14.21
C ASP A 373 -0.37 -29.15 13.83
N ALA A 374 0.14 -30.04 14.69
CA ALA A 374 1.42 -30.71 14.52
C ALA A 374 1.43 -31.76 13.38
N SER A 375 0.25 -32.13 12.86
CA SER A 375 0.06 -33.20 11.89
C SER A 375 -0.10 -32.72 10.45
N VAL A 376 -0.20 -31.42 10.22
CA VAL A 376 -0.24 -30.83 8.87
C VAL A 376 1.17 -30.47 8.40
N PRO A 377 1.50 -30.63 7.10
CA PRO A 377 2.76 -30.14 6.55
C PRO A 377 2.93 -28.63 6.78
N THR A 378 4.17 -28.19 7.05
CA THR A 378 4.51 -26.77 7.22
C THR A 378 4.25 -25.96 5.94
N VAL A 379 4.38 -26.59 4.77
CA VAL A 379 4.05 -26.01 3.46
C VAL A 379 2.95 -26.87 2.79
N PRO A 380 1.83 -26.29 2.35
CA PRO A 380 0.77 -27.02 1.65
C PRO A 380 1.25 -27.74 0.37
N GLU A 381 0.71 -28.93 0.09
CA GLU A 381 1.05 -29.70 -1.13
C GLU A 381 0.45 -29.06 -2.41
N ASN A 382 -0.73 -28.46 -2.31
CA ASN A 382 -1.41 -27.76 -3.40
C ASN A 382 -1.18 -26.25 -3.27
N MET A 383 -0.11 -25.78 -3.90
CA MET A 383 0.29 -24.37 -3.91
C MET A 383 0.62 -23.93 -5.33
N ILE A 384 0.17 -22.72 -5.68
CA ILE A 384 0.65 -21.96 -6.83
C ILE A 384 1.45 -20.76 -6.32
N SER A 385 2.52 -20.41 -7.02
CA SER A 385 3.39 -19.28 -6.69
C SER A 385 3.22 -18.15 -7.70
N VAL A 386 3.00 -16.94 -7.19
CA VAL A 386 2.92 -15.70 -7.95
C VAL A 386 4.08 -14.81 -7.50
N TYR A 387 4.77 -14.20 -8.44
CA TYR A 387 5.81 -13.21 -8.14
C TYR A 387 5.50 -11.87 -8.78
N SER A 388 5.81 -10.78 -8.08
CA SER A 388 5.95 -9.46 -8.66
C SER A 388 7.20 -8.77 -8.11
N LEU A 389 7.77 -7.84 -8.86
CA LEU A 389 8.88 -7.03 -8.32
C LEU A 389 8.39 -6.13 -7.19
N GLU A 390 7.25 -5.49 -7.40
CA GLU A 390 6.57 -4.63 -6.44
C GLU A 390 5.16 -5.15 -6.18
N GLU A 391 4.60 -4.83 -5.01
CA GLU A 391 3.26 -5.26 -4.64
C GLU A 391 2.19 -4.70 -5.60
N GLN A 392 1.12 -5.48 -5.83
CA GLN A 392 0.07 -5.17 -6.83
C GLN A 392 -1.30 -5.52 -6.27
N ASP A 393 -2.19 -4.54 -6.19
CA ASP A 393 -3.56 -4.73 -5.69
C ASP A 393 -4.36 -5.71 -6.55
N ALA A 394 -4.19 -5.66 -7.88
CA ALA A 394 -4.89 -6.55 -8.81
C ALA A 394 -4.54 -8.03 -8.57
N VAL A 395 -3.27 -8.32 -8.25
CA VAL A 395 -2.83 -9.69 -7.91
C VAL A 395 -3.50 -10.14 -6.62
N ARG A 396 -3.56 -9.26 -5.64
CA ARG A 396 -4.17 -9.57 -4.36
C ARG A 396 -5.69 -9.81 -4.45
N GLN A 397 -6.39 -9.01 -5.26
CA GLN A 397 -7.80 -9.25 -5.58
C GLN A 397 -7.98 -10.60 -6.30
N ALA A 398 -7.09 -10.93 -7.23
CA ALA A 398 -7.11 -12.23 -7.90
C ALA A 398 -6.85 -13.40 -6.94
N ILE A 399 -5.96 -13.26 -5.97
CA ILE A 399 -5.71 -14.28 -4.94
C ILE A 399 -6.98 -14.56 -4.12
N ALA A 400 -7.64 -13.50 -3.64
CA ALA A 400 -8.87 -13.63 -2.86
C ALA A 400 -9.97 -14.37 -3.67
N GLN A 401 -10.15 -14.00 -4.94
CA GLN A 401 -11.10 -14.67 -5.82
C GLN A 401 -10.69 -16.12 -6.12
N PHE A 402 -9.41 -16.36 -6.40
CA PHE A 402 -8.88 -17.69 -6.70
C PHE A 402 -9.07 -18.66 -5.53
N GLN A 403 -8.77 -18.23 -4.30
CA GLN A 403 -8.94 -19.06 -3.10
C GLN A 403 -10.42 -19.33 -2.80
N THR A 404 -11.30 -18.38 -3.09
CA THR A 404 -12.76 -18.58 -2.98
C THR A 404 -13.26 -19.68 -3.91
N GLU A 405 -12.73 -19.73 -5.14
CA GLU A 405 -13.11 -20.73 -6.14
C GLU A 405 -12.35 -22.06 -5.99
N ASN A 406 -11.19 -22.04 -5.32
CA ASN A 406 -10.28 -23.18 -5.18
C ASN A 406 -9.80 -23.32 -3.71
N PRO A 407 -10.68 -23.68 -2.76
CA PRO A 407 -10.38 -23.68 -1.32
C PRO A 407 -9.26 -24.66 -0.92
N ASP A 408 -8.98 -25.66 -1.77
CA ASP A 408 -7.93 -26.66 -1.55
C ASP A 408 -6.56 -26.23 -2.13
N THR A 409 -6.45 -25.04 -2.75
CA THR A 409 -5.22 -24.53 -3.38
C THR A 409 -4.79 -23.20 -2.77
N PHE A 410 -3.57 -23.16 -2.24
CA PHE A 410 -2.98 -21.95 -1.69
C PHE A 410 -2.26 -21.15 -2.77
N VAL A 411 -2.34 -19.82 -2.70
CA VAL A 411 -1.52 -18.94 -3.54
C VAL A 411 -0.45 -18.30 -2.68
N ARG A 412 0.82 -18.58 -2.97
CA ARG A 412 1.95 -17.88 -2.36
C ARG A 412 2.35 -16.71 -3.24
N TYR A 413 2.14 -15.50 -2.74
CA TYR A 413 2.56 -14.29 -3.44
C TYR A 413 3.88 -13.76 -2.86
N GLU A 414 4.92 -13.75 -3.69
CA GLU A 414 6.24 -13.21 -3.37
C GLU A 414 6.39 -11.83 -4.02
N VAL A 415 6.73 -10.83 -3.21
CA VAL A 415 7.05 -9.48 -3.66
C VAL A 415 8.56 -9.30 -3.52
N GLY A 416 9.23 -8.96 -4.63
CA GLY A 416 10.68 -8.84 -4.69
C GLY A 416 11.24 -7.71 -3.82
N VAL A 417 10.52 -6.58 -3.75
CA VAL A 417 10.95 -5.38 -3.01
C VAL A 417 9.82 -4.83 -2.16
N SER A 418 10.07 -4.72 -0.85
CA SER A 418 9.29 -3.88 0.07
C SER A 418 10.07 -2.59 0.33
N GLY A 419 9.68 -1.47 -0.29
CA GLY A 419 10.29 -0.15 -0.06
C GLY A 419 10.88 0.56 -1.29
N THR A 420 11.82 1.48 -1.05
CA THR A 420 12.28 2.51 -2.01
C THR A 420 13.73 2.36 -2.49
N ASP A 421 14.46 1.30 -2.09
CA ASP A 421 15.87 1.13 -2.46
C ASP A 421 16.03 0.47 -3.84
N ALA A 422 16.55 1.21 -4.82
CA ALA A 422 16.87 0.70 -6.15
C ALA A 422 17.83 -0.50 -6.13
N LYS A 423 18.73 -0.56 -5.14
CA LYS A 423 19.62 -1.71 -4.97
C LYS A 423 18.86 -2.98 -4.58
N ALA A 424 17.79 -2.85 -3.80
CA ALA A 424 16.93 -3.98 -3.45
C ALA A 424 16.22 -4.55 -4.69
N ALA A 425 15.82 -3.69 -5.64
CA ALA A 425 15.22 -4.14 -6.90
C ALA A 425 16.19 -4.97 -7.76
N GLU A 426 17.44 -4.52 -7.93
CA GLU A 426 18.43 -5.29 -8.67
C GLU A 426 18.72 -6.65 -8.03
N ASP A 427 18.83 -6.70 -6.70
CA ASP A 427 19.11 -7.93 -5.97
C ASP A 427 17.91 -8.90 -6.03
N ALA A 428 16.68 -8.39 -5.97
CA ALA A 428 15.46 -9.16 -6.18
C ALA A 428 15.39 -9.76 -7.59
N ILE A 429 15.68 -8.97 -8.64
CA ILE A 429 15.71 -9.44 -10.03
C ILE A 429 16.80 -10.52 -10.21
N LYS A 430 17.98 -10.35 -9.61
CA LYS A 430 19.06 -11.37 -9.65
C LYS A 430 18.63 -12.67 -8.96
N LYS A 431 17.97 -12.57 -7.81
CA LYS A 431 17.42 -13.73 -7.09
C LYS A 431 16.40 -14.46 -7.96
N LEU A 432 15.40 -13.76 -8.50
CA LEU A 432 14.39 -14.33 -9.39
C LEU A 432 15.02 -15.01 -10.61
N ASN A 433 15.97 -14.34 -11.29
CA ASN A 433 16.66 -14.90 -12.44
C ASN A 433 17.38 -16.22 -12.09
N THR A 434 18.00 -16.29 -10.91
CA THR A 434 18.68 -17.50 -10.43
C THR A 434 17.69 -18.65 -10.23
N GLU A 435 16.52 -18.36 -9.66
CA GLU A 435 15.45 -19.35 -9.43
C GLU A 435 14.82 -19.83 -10.74
N LEU A 436 14.54 -18.92 -11.68
CA LEU A 436 14.04 -19.25 -13.01
C LEU A 436 15.01 -20.15 -13.77
N MET A 437 16.32 -19.84 -13.74
CA MET A 437 17.36 -20.69 -14.35
C MET A 437 17.49 -22.06 -13.68
N ALA A 438 17.20 -22.15 -12.38
CA ALA A 438 17.23 -23.40 -11.63
C ALA A 438 15.94 -24.24 -11.80
N GLY A 439 14.95 -23.76 -12.57
CA GLY A 439 13.64 -24.41 -12.71
C GLY A 439 12.79 -24.39 -11.43
N LYS A 440 13.11 -23.46 -10.51
CA LYS A 440 12.43 -23.26 -9.22
C LYS A 440 11.69 -21.92 -9.16
N GLY A 441 11.59 -21.22 -10.30
CA GLY A 441 10.91 -19.95 -10.38
C GLY A 441 9.38 -20.07 -10.21
N PRO A 442 8.70 -18.92 -10.03
CA PRO A 442 7.27 -18.84 -9.81
C PRO A 442 6.44 -19.37 -10.99
N ASP A 443 5.18 -19.71 -10.73
CA ASP A 443 4.24 -20.19 -11.75
C ASP A 443 3.66 -19.03 -12.59
N VAL A 444 3.33 -17.92 -11.91
CA VAL A 444 2.85 -16.66 -12.50
C VAL A 444 3.85 -15.56 -12.20
N ILE A 445 4.18 -14.74 -13.19
CA ILE A 445 5.15 -13.65 -13.07
C ILE A 445 4.47 -12.35 -13.51
N ILE A 446 4.43 -11.36 -12.64
CA ILE A 446 4.08 -9.98 -13.01
C ILE A 446 5.34 -9.29 -13.51
N MET A 447 5.28 -8.89 -14.77
CA MET A 447 6.44 -8.48 -15.56
C MET A 447 6.79 -6.99 -15.44
N ASP A 448 5.99 -6.20 -14.73
CA ASP A 448 6.26 -4.79 -14.43
C ASP A 448 7.61 -4.64 -13.73
N GLY A 449 8.49 -3.80 -14.31
CA GLY A 449 9.86 -3.58 -13.82
C GLY A 449 10.84 -4.73 -14.09
N LEU A 450 10.42 -5.82 -14.75
CA LEU A 450 11.29 -6.92 -15.15
C LEU A 450 11.79 -6.75 -16.59
N PRO A 451 12.93 -7.36 -16.96
CA PRO A 451 13.47 -7.28 -18.33
C PRO A 451 12.70 -8.21 -19.28
N VAL A 452 11.47 -7.82 -19.62
CA VAL A 452 10.49 -8.57 -20.43
C VAL A 452 11.14 -9.22 -21.65
N LYS A 453 11.81 -8.41 -22.46
CA LYS A 453 12.39 -8.86 -23.72
C LYS A 453 13.41 -9.99 -23.52
N SER A 454 14.22 -9.89 -22.47
CA SER A 454 15.19 -10.94 -22.12
C SER A 454 14.48 -12.26 -21.78
N TYR A 455 13.33 -12.19 -21.11
CA TYR A 455 12.59 -13.37 -20.67
C TYR A 455 11.88 -14.04 -21.84
N GLU A 456 11.33 -13.26 -22.76
CA GLU A 456 10.79 -13.76 -24.03
C GLU A 456 11.88 -14.46 -24.87
N GLU A 457 13.02 -13.81 -25.10
CA GLU A 457 14.12 -14.36 -25.91
C GLU A 457 14.72 -15.65 -25.31
N LYS A 458 14.74 -15.75 -23.97
CA LYS A 458 15.20 -16.94 -23.24
C LYS A 458 14.16 -18.06 -23.16
N GLY A 459 12.93 -17.85 -23.63
CA GLY A 459 11.84 -18.83 -23.58
C GLY A 459 11.36 -19.13 -22.15
N ILE A 460 11.49 -18.15 -21.24
CA ILE A 460 11.03 -18.28 -19.85
C ILE A 460 9.50 -18.24 -19.79
N LEU A 461 8.88 -17.44 -20.67
CA LEU A 461 7.45 -17.20 -20.68
C LEU A 461 6.72 -18.16 -21.62
N LYS A 462 5.55 -18.61 -21.21
CA LYS A 462 4.64 -19.43 -22.00
C LYS A 462 3.91 -18.58 -23.04
N ASP A 463 3.70 -19.14 -24.24
CA ASP A 463 2.81 -18.55 -25.24
C ASP A 463 1.34 -18.71 -24.79
N LEU A 464 0.73 -17.58 -24.44
CA LEU A 464 -0.65 -17.43 -23.99
C LEU A 464 -1.64 -17.28 -25.15
N LYS A 465 -1.16 -17.06 -26.38
CA LYS A 465 -2.03 -16.81 -27.54
C LYS A 465 -3.10 -17.91 -27.74
N PRO A 466 -2.77 -19.22 -27.65
CA PRO A 466 -3.79 -20.26 -27.77
C PRO A 466 -4.85 -20.23 -26.66
N HIS A 467 -4.45 -19.88 -25.44
CA HIS A 467 -5.34 -19.77 -24.28
C HIS A 467 -6.26 -18.56 -24.43
N ILE A 468 -5.71 -17.39 -24.77
CA ILE A 468 -6.45 -16.15 -25.03
C ILE A 468 -7.45 -16.32 -26.18
N ASP A 469 -7.05 -16.98 -27.28
CA ASP A 469 -7.94 -17.26 -28.42
C ASP A 469 -9.12 -18.19 -28.06
N SER A 470 -9.02 -18.93 -26.95
CA SER A 470 -10.09 -19.79 -26.45
C SER A 470 -11.12 -19.06 -25.59
N LEU A 471 -10.78 -17.85 -25.09
CA LEU A 471 -11.67 -17.05 -24.27
C LEU A 471 -12.92 -16.63 -25.05
N SER A 472 -14.07 -16.67 -24.39
CA SER A 472 -15.36 -16.35 -25.00
C SER A 472 -16.33 -15.76 -23.98
N GLY A 473 -17.43 -15.17 -24.46
CA GLY A 473 -18.43 -14.56 -23.58
C GLY A 473 -17.90 -13.31 -22.89
N ASP A 474 -18.03 -13.26 -21.57
CA ASP A 474 -17.57 -12.15 -20.73
C ASP A 474 -16.07 -12.18 -20.41
N ALA A 475 -15.37 -13.27 -20.72
CA ALA A 475 -13.91 -13.39 -20.58
C ALA A 475 -13.12 -12.78 -21.75
N VAL A 476 -13.79 -12.24 -22.79
CA VAL A 476 -13.12 -11.70 -23.98
C VAL A 476 -12.32 -10.43 -23.65
N LEU A 477 -11.07 -10.40 -24.10
CA LEU A 477 -10.16 -9.27 -23.99
C LEU A 477 -10.29 -8.30 -25.18
N LEU A 478 -9.87 -7.06 -25.01
CA LEU A 478 -9.79 -6.07 -26.08
C LEU A 478 -8.82 -6.52 -27.18
N SER A 479 -9.33 -6.68 -28.41
CA SER A 479 -8.55 -7.21 -29.53
C SER A 479 -7.38 -6.30 -29.94
N ASN A 480 -7.52 -4.98 -29.83
CA ASN A 480 -6.44 -4.03 -30.11
C ASN A 480 -5.29 -4.18 -29.11
N ILE A 481 -5.59 -4.48 -27.84
CA ILE A 481 -4.57 -4.73 -26.83
C ILE A 481 -3.93 -6.09 -27.04
N VAL A 482 -4.70 -7.15 -27.30
CA VAL A 482 -4.13 -8.49 -27.62
C VAL A 482 -3.17 -8.41 -28.81
N GLU A 483 -3.54 -7.67 -29.87
CA GLU A 483 -2.68 -7.51 -31.04
C GLU A 483 -1.44 -6.64 -30.75
N ALA A 484 -1.54 -5.65 -29.86
CA ALA A 484 -0.40 -4.84 -29.44
C ALA A 484 0.70 -5.66 -28.74
N PHE A 485 0.35 -6.80 -28.14
CA PHE A 485 1.26 -7.74 -27.48
C PHE A 485 1.57 -8.99 -28.33
N ASN A 486 1.13 -9.02 -29.59
CA ASN A 486 1.35 -10.14 -30.49
C ASN A 486 2.70 -10.00 -31.21
N HIS A 487 3.70 -10.75 -30.75
CA HIS A 487 5.03 -10.78 -31.33
C HIS A 487 5.18 -12.00 -32.24
N GLY A 488 4.94 -11.80 -33.54
CA GLY A 488 5.16 -12.85 -34.55
C GLY A 488 4.21 -14.06 -34.45
N GLY A 489 3.02 -13.87 -33.88
CA GLY A 489 1.99 -14.90 -33.73
C GLY A 489 1.84 -15.47 -32.32
N SER A 490 2.68 -15.04 -31.38
CA SER A 490 2.68 -15.46 -29.97
C SER A 490 2.46 -14.28 -29.04
N VAL A 491 1.90 -14.53 -27.86
CA VAL A 491 1.66 -13.53 -26.81
C VAL A 491 2.22 -14.09 -25.51
N TYR A 492 3.20 -13.43 -24.90
CA TYR A 492 3.90 -13.96 -23.71
C TYR A 492 3.45 -13.34 -22.39
N MET A 493 2.71 -12.23 -22.47
CA MET A 493 2.15 -11.52 -21.33
C MET A 493 0.91 -10.73 -21.77
N MET A 494 0.04 -10.41 -20.82
CA MET A 494 -1.09 -9.49 -21.04
C MET A 494 -1.25 -8.52 -19.87
N PRO A 495 -1.47 -7.21 -20.12
CA PRO A 495 -1.82 -6.28 -19.07
C PRO A 495 -3.22 -6.56 -18.50
N VAL A 496 -3.39 -6.36 -17.19
CA VAL A 496 -4.72 -6.35 -16.56
C VAL A 496 -5.46 -5.06 -16.89
N SER A 497 -4.75 -3.93 -16.84
CA SER A 497 -5.29 -2.60 -17.13
C SER A 497 -4.28 -1.73 -17.88
N PHE A 498 -4.71 -0.56 -18.35
CA PHE A 498 -3.86 0.41 -19.02
C PHE A 498 -4.28 1.85 -18.76
N GLN A 499 -3.35 2.79 -18.92
CA GLN A 499 -3.58 4.23 -18.84
C GLN A 499 -3.40 4.87 -20.22
N ILE A 500 -3.99 6.04 -20.42
CA ILE A 500 -4.03 6.70 -21.73
C ILE A 500 -3.46 8.12 -21.64
N PRO A 501 -2.51 8.51 -22.51
CA PRO A 501 -2.00 9.87 -22.56
C PRO A 501 -3.06 10.87 -23.04
N MET A 502 -3.26 11.93 -22.27
CA MET A 502 -4.27 12.96 -22.51
C MET A 502 -3.71 14.37 -22.32
N VAL A 503 -4.36 15.34 -22.94
CA VAL A 503 -4.22 16.78 -22.68
C VAL A 503 -5.57 17.32 -22.21
N ILE A 504 -5.55 18.21 -21.24
CA ILE A 504 -6.71 19.00 -20.78
C ILE A 504 -6.40 20.49 -20.93
N GLY A 505 -7.37 21.26 -21.41
CA GLY A 505 -7.23 22.70 -21.64
C GLY A 505 -8.41 23.27 -22.44
N ARG A 506 -8.24 24.48 -22.96
CA ARG A 506 -9.26 25.16 -23.79
C ARG A 506 -9.45 24.44 -25.13
N GLN A 507 -10.69 24.29 -25.60
CA GLN A 507 -11.04 23.61 -26.84
C GLN A 507 -10.27 24.11 -28.06
N ASP A 508 -10.05 25.43 -28.16
CA ASP A 508 -9.31 26.04 -29.27
C ASP A 508 -7.81 25.65 -29.27
N ASP A 509 -7.21 25.50 -28.09
CA ASP A 509 -5.82 25.04 -27.95
C ASP A 509 -5.71 23.54 -28.22
N LEU A 510 -6.63 22.74 -27.66
CA LEU A 510 -6.69 21.29 -27.91
C LEU A 510 -6.87 20.95 -29.38
N ALA A 511 -7.61 21.77 -30.14
CA ALA A 511 -7.78 21.58 -31.57
C ALA A 511 -6.45 21.69 -32.35
N GLY A 512 -5.51 22.52 -31.85
CA GLY A 512 -4.19 22.73 -32.45
C GLY A 512 -3.16 21.65 -32.13
N ILE A 513 -3.31 20.91 -31.03
CA ILE A 513 -2.34 19.89 -30.58
C ILE A 513 -2.59 18.56 -31.31
N THR A 514 -1.64 18.11 -32.13
CA THR A 514 -1.70 16.82 -32.84
C THR A 514 -0.48 15.93 -32.60
N ASP A 515 0.66 16.52 -32.27
CA ASP A 515 1.96 15.89 -32.12
C ASP A 515 2.82 16.69 -31.14
N LEU A 516 4.05 16.24 -30.89
CA LEU A 516 4.95 16.91 -29.95
C LEU A 516 5.32 18.34 -30.39
N ALA A 517 5.48 18.58 -31.70
CA ALA A 517 5.83 19.91 -32.22
C ALA A 517 4.69 20.93 -32.03
N SER A 518 3.45 20.53 -32.32
CA SER A 518 2.27 21.38 -32.09
C SER A 518 1.96 21.60 -30.61
N LEU A 519 2.37 20.69 -29.72
CA LEU A 519 2.35 20.93 -28.28
C LEU A 519 3.32 22.07 -27.90
N VAL A 520 4.55 22.06 -28.43
CA VAL A 520 5.53 23.16 -28.23
C VAL A 520 4.92 24.48 -28.69
N ASP A 521 4.37 24.54 -29.91
CA ASP A 521 3.76 25.75 -30.47
C ASP A 521 2.59 26.25 -29.60
N THR A 522 1.78 25.34 -29.06
CA THR A 522 0.66 25.67 -28.18
C THR A 522 1.13 26.26 -26.85
N VAL A 523 2.17 25.68 -26.24
CA VAL A 523 2.77 26.20 -25.01
C VAL A 523 3.30 27.61 -25.22
N GLU A 524 4.01 27.86 -26.32
CA GLU A 524 4.49 29.20 -26.67
C GLU A 524 3.36 30.20 -26.90
N LYS A 525 2.28 29.78 -27.59
CA LYS A 525 1.10 30.61 -27.81
C LYS A 525 0.46 31.02 -26.48
N ILE A 526 0.21 30.08 -25.57
CA ILE A 526 -0.41 30.35 -24.27
C ILE A 526 0.47 31.33 -23.47
N LYS A 527 1.78 31.11 -23.39
CA LYS A 527 2.69 32.00 -22.66
C LYS A 527 2.83 33.38 -23.29
N ALA A 528 2.73 33.50 -24.61
CA ALA A 528 2.73 34.79 -25.29
C ALA A 528 1.47 35.61 -24.99
N GLU A 529 0.32 34.95 -24.83
CA GLU A 529 -0.97 35.58 -24.53
C GLU A 529 -1.14 35.86 -23.02
N LYS A 530 -0.68 34.94 -22.18
CA LYS A 530 -0.78 34.97 -20.71
C LYS A 530 0.57 34.54 -20.09
N PRO A 531 1.54 35.47 -19.92
CA PRO A 531 2.87 35.15 -19.39
C PRO A 531 2.88 34.48 -18.02
N GLU A 532 1.87 34.75 -17.19
CA GLU A 532 1.69 34.16 -15.86
C GLU A 532 0.98 32.80 -15.86
N ALA A 533 0.54 32.29 -17.01
CA ALA A 533 -0.16 31.01 -17.09
C ALA A 533 0.72 29.88 -16.55
N GLU A 534 0.12 29.04 -15.72
CA GLU A 534 0.68 27.74 -15.37
C GLU A 534 0.36 26.74 -16.49
N ILE A 535 1.35 25.92 -16.86
CA ILE A 535 1.28 24.92 -17.92
C ILE A 535 1.95 23.67 -17.41
N SER A 536 1.14 22.64 -17.11
CA SER A 536 1.56 21.43 -16.40
C SER A 536 2.44 21.75 -15.17
N ARG A 537 3.18 20.77 -14.63
CA ARG A 537 3.97 20.92 -13.39
C ARG A 537 5.44 20.56 -13.61
N PHE A 538 6.24 21.53 -14.07
CA PHE A 538 7.67 21.35 -14.35
C PHE A 538 8.58 21.70 -13.16
N PHE A 539 8.46 20.95 -12.06
CA PHE A 539 9.21 21.18 -10.82
C PHE A 539 10.60 20.50 -10.77
N SER A 540 10.87 19.52 -11.65
CA SER A 540 12.12 18.74 -11.69
C SER A 540 12.49 18.38 -13.13
N GLU A 541 13.76 18.50 -13.51
CA GLU A 541 14.21 18.16 -14.87
C GLU A 541 14.12 16.65 -15.15
N GLU A 542 14.27 15.79 -14.14
CA GLU A 542 14.06 14.35 -14.28
C GLU A 542 12.58 14.04 -14.55
N ALA A 543 11.67 14.66 -13.80
CA ALA A 543 10.24 14.54 -14.03
C ALA A 543 9.87 15.05 -15.44
N THR A 544 10.40 16.21 -15.84
CA THR A 544 10.20 16.77 -17.18
C THR A 544 10.60 15.78 -18.27
N VAL A 545 11.78 15.15 -18.19
CA VAL A 545 12.20 14.18 -19.22
C VAL A 545 11.33 12.92 -19.20
N ARG A 546 10.74 12.55 -18.05
CA ARG A 546 9.91 11.36 -17.94
C ARG A 546 8.47 11.55 -18.47
N TRP A 547 7.91 12.75 -18.32
CA TRP A 547 6.47 13.04 -18.49
C TRP A 547 5.82 12.55 -19.79
N LEU A 548 6.53 12.66 -20.91
CA LEU A 548 6.03 12.34 -22.24
C LEU A 548 6.74 11.13 -22.86
N LEU A 549 7.49 10.35 -22.06
CA LEU A 549 8.04 9.08 -22.52
C LEU A 549 6.96 8.11 -23.03
N PRO A 550 5.76 8.00 -22.41
CA PRO A 550 4.71 7.11 -22.92
C PRO A 550 4.31 7.36 -24.37
N VAL A 551 4.41 8.62 -24.83
CA VAL A 551 4.08 9.03 -26.20
C VAL A 551 5.30 9.22 -27.09
N ALA A 552 6.53 9.00 -26.59
CA ALA A 552 7.75 9.29 -27.33
C ALA A 552 8.70 8.08 -27.45
N ALA A 553 8.75 7.22 -26.45
CA ALA A 553 9.78 6.20 -26.31
C ALA A 553 9.84 5.24 -27.51
N THR A 554 8.68 4.79 -28.02
CA THR A 554 8.65 3.85 -29.16
C THR A 554 9.17 4.45 -30.47
N ALA A 555 9.23 5.80 -30.57
CA ALA A 555 9.81 6.48 -31.72
C ALA A 555 11.34 6.47 -31.72
N PHE A 556 11.98 6.41 -30.53
CA PHE A 556 13.43 6.45 -30.42
C PHE A 556 14.08 5.21 -29.81
N ILE A 557 13.32 4.28 -29.23
CA ILE A 557 13.77 2.96 -28.79
C ILE A 557 13.27 1.96 -29.83
N GLY A 558 14.17 1.43 -30.65
CA GLY A 558 13.81 0.42 -31.64
C GLY A 558 13.45 -0.92 -30.98
N GLU A 559 12.73 -1.81 -31.68
CA GLU A 559 12.37 -3.16 -31.20
C GLU A 559 13.59 -3.97 -30.71
N SER A 560 14.76 -3.74 -31.31
CA SER A 560 16.02 -4.38 -30.92
C SER A 560 16.67 -3.79 -29.66
N GLY A 561 16.13 -2.72 -29.06
CA GLY A 561 16.66 -2.01 -27.89
C GLY A 561 17.65 -0.88 -28.21
N GLY A 562 17.96 -0.65 -29.50
CA GLY A 562 18.85 0.43 -29.93
C GLY A 562 18.17 1.81 -29.93
N ILE A 563 18.97 2.87 -29.85
CA ILE A 563 18.50 4.27 -29.81
C ILE A 563 18.59 4.94 -31.19
N ASP A 564 17.48 5.50 -31.68
CA ASP A 564 17.45 6.46 -32.77
C ASP A 564 17.82 7.86 -32.25
N SER A 565 19.02 8.31 -32.62
CA SER A 565 19.55 9.59 -32.14
C SER A 565 18.79 10.81 -32.68
N ALA A 566 18.14 10.72 -33.84
CA ALA A 566 17.39 11.85 -34.40
C ALA A 566 16.06 12.04 -33.66
N ALA A 567 15.32 10.95 -33.44
CA ALA A 567 14.07 10.98 -32.68
C ALA A 567 14.32 11.35 -31.20
N LEU A 568 15.38 10.81 -30.57
CA LEU A 568 15.76 11.21 -29.21
C LEU A 568 16.16 12.70 -29.14
N SER A 569 16.84 13.21 -30.16
CA SER A 569 17.18 14.63 -30.26
C SER A 569 15.94 15.52 -30.32
N GLU A 570 14.94 15.12 -31.09
CA GLU A 570 13.65 15.82 -31.20
C GLU A 570 12.94 15.85 -29.84
N TYR A 571 12.85 14.69 -29.18
CA TYR A 571 12.22 14.57 -27.86
C TYR A 571 12.89 15.47 -26.81
N LEU A 572 14.21 15.33 -26.60
CA LEU A 572 14.91 16.10 -25.57
C LEU A 572 14.86 17.61 -25.86
N SER A 573 14.94 18.02 -27.13
CA SER A 573 14.82 19.43 -27.51
C SER A 573 13.44 19.98 -27.20
N ALA A 574 12.38 19.24 -27.52
CA ALA A 574 11.00 19.63 -27.24
C ALA A 574 10.75 19.73 -25.73
N MET A 575 11.19 18.75 -24.93
CA MET A 575 11.04 18.80 -23.48
C MET A 575 11.78 19.98 -22.84
N ASN A 576 12.99 20.29 -23.33
CA ASN A 576 13.74 21.46 -22.89
C ASN A 576 13.03 22.77 -23.26
N GLN A 577 12.49 22.87 -24.48
CA GLN A 577 11.78 24.06 -24.95
C GLN A 577 10.48 24.27 -24.18
N ILE A 578 9.64 23.23 -24.07
CA ILE A 578 8.37 23.27 -23.32
C ILE A 578 8.61 23.71 -21.87
N SER A 579 9.52 23.05 -21.15
CA SER A 579 9.77 23.37 -19.74
C SER A 579 10.36 24.76 -19.55
N THR A 580 11.30 25.18 -20.41
CA THR A 580 11.85 26.54 -20.37
C THR A 580 10.74 27.57 -20.54
N THR A 581 9.91 27.43 -21.59
CA THR A 581 8.82 28.37 -21.90
C THR A 581 7.74 28.37 -20.83
N ALA A 582 7.35 27.20 -20.30
CA ALA A 582 6.33 27.08 -19.26
C ALA A 582 6.73 27.81 -17.97
N LEU A 583 8.01 27.72 -17.58
CA LEU A 583 8.56 28.35 -16.38
C LEU A 583 8.74 29.87 -16.49
N GLU A 584 8.68 30.46 -17.69
CA GLU A 584 8.80 31.91 -17.85
C GLU A 584 7.63 32.65 -17.22
N GLY A 585 7.87 33.58 -16.30
CA GLY A 585 6.82 34.48 -15.77
C GLY A 585 5.82 33.83 -14.81
N ILE A 586 6.07 32.61 -14.32
CA ILE A 586 5.21 31.96 -13.32
C ILE A 586 5.12 32.79 -12.03
N PRO A 587 3.97 32.79 -11.33
CA PRO A 587 3.82 33.48 -10.05
C PRO A 587 4.70 32.89 -8.92
N GLU A 588 5.08 33.72 -7.95
CA GLU A 588 5.93 33.32 -6.81
C GLU A 588 5.34 32.16 -5.98
N TYR A 589 4.00 32.09 -5.85
CA TYR A 589 3.35 31.01 -5.11
C TYR A 589 3.42 29.66 -5.84
N VAL A 590 3.44 29.66 -7.18
CA VAL A 590 3.63 28.46 -7.99
C VAL A 590 5.08 27.99 -7.87
N GLU A 591 6.04 28.92 -7.88
CA GLU A 591 7.46 28.61 -7.64
C GLU A 591 7.69 27.97 -6.25
N GLU A 592 7.03 28.48 -5.20
CA GLU A 592 7.06 27.88 -3.86
C GLU A 592 6.45 26.47 -3.84
N SER A 593 5.31 26.28 -4.53
CA SER A 593 4.67 24.97 -4.70
C SER A 593 5.60 23.96 -5.38
N TYR A 594 6.26 24.37 -6.47
CA TYR A 594 7.23 23.52 -7.19
C TYR A 594 8.44 23.17 -6.33
N GLY A 595 8.88 24.05 -5.43
CA GLY A 595 9.91 23.74 -4.44
C GLY A 595 9.51 22.56 -3.55
N TRP A 596 8.28 22.58 -3.02
CA TRP A 596 7.74 21.46 -2.24
C TRP A 596 7.58 20.19 -3.08
N GLN A 597 7.02 20.29 -4.29
CA GLN A 597 6.83 19.15 -5.20
C GLN A 597 8.16 18.51 -5.58
N LYS A 598 9.22 19.30 -5.79
CA LYS A 598 10.57 18.81 -6.08
C LYS A 598 11.16 18.04 -4.91
N ASP A 599 10.94 18.49 -3.68
CA ASP A 599 11.42 17.79 -2.49
C ASP A 599 10.60 16.51 -2.26
N TYR A 600 9.26 16.57 -2.41
CA TYR A 600 8.39 15.40 -2.39
C TYR A 600 8.80 14.37 -3.45
N TYR A 601 9.09 14.80 -4.68
CA TYR A 601 9.51 13.91 -5.76
C TYR A 601 10.81 13.15 -5.48
N LYS A 602 11.72 13.73 -4.69
CA LYS A 602 12.97 13.05 -4.30
C LYS A 602 12.76 12.06 -3.16
N GLU A 603 11.79 12.31 -2.29
CA GLU A 603 11.54 11.54 -1.08
C GLU A 603 10.52 10.42 -1.31
N GLU A 604 9.61 10.58 -2.28
CA GLU A 604 8.41 9.76 -2.42
C GLU A 604 8.36 8.98 -3.74
N LYS A 605 8.31 7.66 -3.62
CA LYS A 605 8.39 6.70 -4.73
C LYS A 605 7.31 6.93 -5.79
N TYR A 606 6.08 7.22 -5.35
CA TYR A 606 4.92 7.36 -6.23
C TYR A 606 4.71 8.80 -6.71
N ALA A 607 5.66 9.71 -6.47
CA ALA A 607 5.50 11.11 -6.87
C ALA A 607 5.35 11.28 -8.39
N TYR A 608 6.06 10.48 -9.19
CA TYR A 608 5.84 10.46 -10.64
C TYR A 608 4.39 10.08 -10.97
N GLU A 609 3.91 8.98 -10.38
CA GLU A 609 2.54 8.51 -10.60
C GLU A 609 1.50 9.55 -10.18
N HIS A 610 1.75 10.25 -9.08
CA HIS A 610 0.87 11.28 -8.57
C HIS A 610 0.81 12.50 -9.50
N PHE A 611 1.97 13.02 -9.91
CA PHE A 611 2.05 14.29 -10.61
C PHE A 611 1.86 14.18 -12.14
N ASN A 612 2.19 13.04 -12.76
CA ASN A 612 1.96 12.79 -14.19
C ASN A 612 0.50 12.36 -14.47
N SER A 613 -0.45 12.98 -13.78
CA SER A 613 -1.88 12.68 -13.91
C SER A 613 -2.64 13.85 -14.55
N VAL A 614 -3.72 13.52 -15.26
CA VAL A 614 -4.63 14.50 -15.88
C VAL A 614 -6.05 14.28 -15.37
N GLY A 615 -6.74 15.36 -15.01
CA GLY A 615 -8.15 15.39 -14.62
C GLY A 615 -8.40 15.65 -13.13
N LEU A 616 -7.35 15.65 -12.30
CA LEU A 616 -7.42 15.97 -10.86
C LEU A 616 -6.81 17.33 -10.51
N ASP A 617 -6.36 18.06 -11.52
CA ASP A 617 -5.77 19.40 -11.49
C ASP A 617 -6.81 20.53 -11.53
N TYR A 618 -8.06 20.22 -11.16
CA TYR A 618 -9.17 21.17 -11.20
C TYR A 618 -8.96 22.38 -10.29
N ASP A 619 -8.30 22.21 -9.14
CA ASP A 619 -8.00 23.30 -8.24
C ASP A 619 -6.90 24.21 -8.79
N ASP A 620 -5.94 23.66 -9.54
CA ASP A 620 -4.94 24.45 -10.26
C ASP A 620 -5.56 25.27 -11.39
N PHE A 621 -6.49 24.69 -12.15
CA PHE A 621 -7.27 25.44 -13.13
C PHE A 621 -8.08 26.58 -12.47
N MET A 622 -8.84 26.27 -11.41
CA MET A 622 -9.74 27.24 -10.77
C MET A 622 -9.00 28.30 -9.94
N MET A 623 -7.87 27.95 -9.32
CA MET A 623 -7.23 28.76 -8.27
C MET A 623 -5.79 29.17 -8.58
N GLN A 624 -5.05 28.43 -9.41
CA GLN A 624 -3.64 28.70 -9.72
C GLN A 624 -3.41 29.22 -11.15
N GLY A 625 -4.49 29.32 -11.94
CA GLY A 625 -4.46 29.93 -13.27
C GLY A 625 -3.81 29.05 -14.33
N MET A 626 -3.81 27.73 -14.10
CA MET A 626 -3.44 26.72 -15.09
C MET A 626 -4.35 26.82 -16.32
N GLU A 627 -3.75 26.78 -17.51
CA GLU A 627 -4.48 26.83 -18.79
C GLU A 627 -4.35 25.53 -19.60
N LEU A 628 -3.33 24.72 -19.32
CA LEU A 628 -3.04 23.49 -20.03
C LEU A 628 -2.32 22.50 -19.11
N ASN A 629 -2.73 21.23 -19.15
CA ASN A 629 -2.00 20.13 -18.54
C ASN A 629 -2.00 18.90 -19.46
N PHE A 630 -0.98 18.06 -19.34
CA PHE A 630 -0.83 16.84 -20.10
C PHE A 630 -0.05 15.79 -19.30
N GLY A 631 -0.38 14.53 -19.55
CA GLY A 631 0.11 13.38 -18.79
C GLY A 631 -0.83 12.20 -18.99
N MET A 632 -0.93 11.32 -18.00
CA MET A 632 -1.71 10.09 -18.10
C MET A 632 -3.09 10.26 -17.45
N LEU A 633 -4.13 9.87 -18.17
CA LEU A 633 -5.46 9.63 -17.61
C LEU A 633 -5.48 8.23 -17.01
N LYS A 634 -5.56 8.17 -15.67
CA LYS A 634 -5.28 6.95 -14.91
C LYS A 634 -6.52 6.17 -14.50
N ASN A 635 -7.65 6.83 -14.33
CA ASN A 635 -8.89 6.16 -13.93
C ASN A 635 -10.12 6.96 -14.39
N VAL A 636 -11.29 6.36 -14.18
CA VAL A 636 -12.57 6.97 -14.55
C VAL A 636 -12.80 8.27 -13.78
N TYR A 637 -12.49 8.30 -12.49
CA TYR A 637 -12.76 9.48 -11.65
C TYR A 637 -12.01 10.73 -12.15
N SER A 638 -10.74 10.61 -12.52
CA SER A 638 -10.00 11.70 -13.15
C SER A 638 -10.67 12.20 -14.44
N TYR A 639 -11.25 11.30 -15.25
CA TYR A 639 -12.00 11.69 -16.44
C TYR A 639 -13.28 12.45 -16.08
N GLN A 640 -14.02 12.00 -15.05
CA GLN A 640 -15.21 12.71 -14.55
C GLN A 640 -14.86 14.09 -14.02
N SER A 641 -13.81 14.18 -13.21
CA SER A 641 -13.35 15.42 -12.58
C SER A 641 -12.86 16.44 -13.62
N GLY A 642 -12.03 16.01 -14.58
CA GLY A 642 -11.53 16.87 -15.65
C GLY A 642 -12.65 17.42 -16.53
N LEU A 643 -13.59 16.57 -16.96
CA LEU A 643 -14.76 17.01 -17.74
C LEU A 643 -15.72 17.90 -16.94
N SER A 644 -15.73 17.79 -15.60
CA SER A 644 -16.63 18.57 -14.76
C SER A 644 -16.26 20.06 -14.71
N LEU A 645 -15.02 20.42 -15.07
CA LEU A 645 -14.59 21.82 -15.20
C LEU A 645 -15.51 22.63 -16.11
N LYS A 646 -16.06 22.05 -17.18
CA LYS A 646 -16.97 22.76 -18.10
C LYS A 646 -18.28 23.23 -17.47
N TYR A 647 -18.62 22.76 -16.27
CA TYR A 647 -19.78 23.23 -15.51
C TYR A 647 -19.43 24.38 -14.56
N CYS A 648 -18.15 24.73 -14.42
CA CYS A 648 -17.68 25.87 -13.65
C CYS A 648 -17.68 27.16 -14.50
N GLU A 649 -18.05 28.27 -13.88
CA GLU A 649 -18.07 29.59 -14.55
C GLU A 649 -16.67 29.94 -15.08
N GLY A 650 -16.56 30.22 -16.38
CA GLY A 650 -15.31 30.59 -17.04
C GLY A 650 -14.47 29.41 -17.53
N PHE A 651 -14.98 28.18 -17.44
CA PHE A 651 -14.32 26.96 -17.92
C PHE A 651 -15.20 26.17 -18.90
N GLU A 652 -16.28 26.76 -19.42
CA GLU A 652 -17.27 26.09 -20.28
C GLU A 652 -16.68 25.54 -21.59
N ASP A 653 -15.50 26.01 -21.98
CA ASP A 653 -14.73 25.59 -23.14
C ASP A 653 -13.52 24.70 -22.80
N VAL A 654 -13.41 24.21 -21.56
CA VAL A 654 -12.41 23.19 -21.19
C VAL A 654 -12.88 21.81 -21.61
N ASP A 655 -11.98 21.02 -22.19
CA ASP A 655 -12.22 19.63 -22.58
C ASP A 655 -10.94 18.81 -22.43
N MET A 656 -11.02 17.50 -22.68
CA MET A 656 -9.90 16.57 -22.69
C MET A 656 -9.73 15.93 -24.07
N LYS A 657 -8.47 15.73 -24.50
CA LYS A 657 -8.14 15.13 -25.79
C LYS A 657 -7.01 14.11 -25.66
N PHE A 658 -7.11 13.02 -26.42
CA PHE A 658 -6.02 12.05 -26.57
C PHE A 658 -4.76 12.68 -27.19
N PHE A 659 -3.58 12.24 -26.74
CA PHE A 659 -2.31 12.76 -27.22
C PHE A 659 -1.40 11.64 -27.77
N ASP A 660 -1.15 11.68 -29.07
CA ASP A 660 -0.25 10.74 -29.75
C ASP A 660 1.24 11.08 -29.57
N GLY A 661 1.59 12.34 -29.33
CA GLY A 661 2.99 12.78 -29.24
C GLY A 661 3.82 12.38 -30.47
N MET A 662 4.77 11.46 -30.30
CA MET A 662 5.57 10.86 -31.38
C MET A 662 5.18 9.39 -31.68
N SER A 663 4.26 8.81 -30.91
CA SER A 663 3.90 7.39 -30.92
C SER A 663 2.38 7.22 -31.10
N GLU A 664 1.95 6.96 -32.32
CA GLU A 664 0.53 6.85 -32.65
C GLU A 664 -0.17 5.74 -31.85
N GLY A 665 -1.28 6.07 -31.18
CA GLY A 665 -2.09 5.15 -30.39
C GLY A 665 -1.37 4.64 -29.15
N ALA A 666 -0.49 5.46 -28.55
CA ALA A 666 0.23 5.14 -27.33
C ALA A 666 -0.70 4.85 -26.14
N PHE A 667 -0.31 3.90 -25.30
CA PHE A 667 -0.92 3.63 -24.00
C PHE A 667 0.13 3.03 -23.05
N GLU A 668 -0.09 3.16 -21.76
CA GLU A 668 0.78 2.57 -20.73
C GLU A 668 0.10 1.36 -20.10
N PRO A 669 0.54 0.13 -20.39
CA PRO A 669 0.04 -1.08 -19.75
C PRO A 669 0.48 -1.17 -18.29
N SER A 670 -0.34 -1.80 -17.45
CA SER A 670 -0.01 -2.07 -16.05
C SER A 670 -0.44 -3.48 -15.65
N VAL A 671 0.31 -4.08 -14.72
CA VAL A 671 0.13 -5.45 -14.24
C VAL A 671 0.21 -6.43 -15.41
N LEU A 672 1.39 -6.53 -16.00
CA LEU A 672 1.73 -7.40 -17.12
C LEU A 672 1.84 -8.85 -16.63
N VAL A 673 0.79 -9.64 -16.81
CA VAL A 673 0.74 -11.03 -16.34
C VAL A 673 1.38 -11.96 -17.38
N GLY A 674 2.46 -12.63 -16.99
CA GLY A 674 3.09 -13.72 -17.74
C GLY A 674 3.03 -15.04 -16.96
N LEU A 675 3.11 -16.18 -17.68
CA LEU A 675 3.16 -17.51 -17.08
C LEU A 675 4.51 -18.16 -17.36
N SER A 676 5.08 -18.86 -16.37
CA SER A 676 6.33 -19.60 -16.55
C SER A 676 6.11 -20.79 -17.50
N ALA A 677 6.89 -20.87 -18.57
CA ALA A 677 6.89 -22.01 -19.49
C ALA A 677 7.35 -23.32 -18.84
N SER A 678 8.07 -23.21 -17.72
CA SER A 678 8.63 -24.35 -16.98
C SER A 678 7.80 -24.77 -15.76
N SER A 679 6.71 -24.06 -15.44
CA SER A 679 5.86 -24.38 -14.30
C SER A 679 5.31 -25.81 -14.41
N ALA A 680 5.34 -26.54 -13.29
CA ALA A 680 4.73 -27.86 -13.15
C ALA A 680 3.21 -27.78 -12.85
N ARG A 681 2.67 -26.57 -12.67
CA ARG A 681 1.29 -26.24 -12.29
C ARG A 681 0.59 -25.42 -13.37
N GLN A 682 0.78 -25.80 -14.64
CA GLN A 682 0.31 -25.03 -15.80
C GLN A 682 -1.20 -24.76 -15.78
N GLU A 683 -2.00 -25.77 -15.40
CA GLU A 683 -3.46 -25.63 -15.37
C GLU A 683 -3.90 -24.67 -14.25
N GLU A 684 -3.28 -24.73 -13.08
CA GLU A 684 -3.52 -23.78 -11.99
C GLU A 684 -3.12 -22.36 -12.38
N ALA A 685 -1.98 -22.21 -13.09
CA ALA A 685 -1.47 -20.92 -13.55
C ALA A 685 -2.36 -20.29 -14.62
N GLU A 686 -2.87 -21.08 -15.58
CA GLU A 686 -3.88 -20.63 -16.55
C GLU A 686 -5.19 -20.25 -15.84
N ARG A 687 -5.64 -21.00 -14.83
CA ARG A 687 -6.82 -20.62 -14.02
C ARG A 687 -6.60 -19.30 -13.29
N PHE A 688 -5.42 -19.07 -12.72
CA PHE A 688 -5.09 -17.79 -12.08
C PHE A 688 -5.10 -16.65 -13.10
N PHE A 689 -4.55 -16.87 -14.30
CA PHE A 689 -4.62 -15.93 -15.41
C PHE A 689 -6.07 -15.59 -15.79
N ASP A 690 -6.94 -16.59 -15.90
CA ASP A 690 -8.36 -16.38 -16.21
C ASP A 690 -9.08 -15.52 -15.15
N ILE A 691 -8.75 -15.73 -13.88
CA ILE A 691 -9.34 -14.98 -12.77
C ILE A 691 -8.89 -13.51 -12.79
N ILE A 692 -7.58 -13.24 -12.88
CA ILE A 692 -7.06 -11.87 -12.88
C ILE A 692 -7.46 -11.08 -14.14
N MET A 693 -7.63 -11.77 -15.28
CA MET A 693 -8.12 -11.20 -16.53
C MET A 693 -9.66 -11.18 -16.63
N GLY A 694 -10.34 -11.75 -15.64
CA GLY A 694 -11.79 -11.92 -15.61
C GLY A 694 -12.54 -10.68 -15.12
N THR A 695 -13.84 -10.63 -15.44
CA THR A 695 -14.75 -9.55 -14.99
C THR A 695 -14.92 -9.48 -13.47
N GLN A 696 -14.76 -10.60 -12.78
CA GLN A 696 -14.91 -10.68 -11.32
C GLN A 696 -13.86 -9.84 -10.60
N VAL A 697 -12.62 -9.87 -11.07
CA VAL A 697 -11.51 -9.07 -10.54
C VAL A 697 -11.52 -7.68 -11.17
N GLN A 698 -11.50 -7.57 -12.50
CA GLN A 698 -11.32 -6.29 -13.18
C GLN A 698 -12.45 -5.28 -12.91
N SER A 699 -13.70 -5.72 -12.72
CA SER A 699 -14.79 -4.78 -12.38
C SER A 699 -14.68 -4.17 -10.96
N LEU A 700 -13.73 -4.64 -10.13
CA LEU A 700 -13.45 -4.13 -8.78
C LEU A 700 -12.23 -3.20 -8.74
N LEU A 701 -11.46 -3.08 -9.83
CA LEU A 701 -10.24 -2.27 -9.87
C LEU A 701 -10.60 -0.80 -10.13
N TYR A 702 -10.04 0.09 -9.30
CA TYR A 702 -10.25 1.53 -9.42
C TYR A 702 -9.34 2.16 -10.47
N ASP A 703 -8.07 1.77 -10.46
CA ASP A 703 -7.04 2.33 -11.33
C ASP A 703 -6.87 1.56 -12.65
N GLY A 704 -6.59 2.33 -13.71
CA GLY A 704 -6.49 1.88 -15.08
C GLY A 704 -7.83 1.68 -15.79
N PHE A 705 -7.76 1.51 -17.10
CA PHE A 705 -8.85 1.06 -17.95
C PHE A 705 -8.73 -0.44 -18.20
N MET A 706 -9.84 -1.15 -18.08
CA MET A 706 -9.84 -2.62 -18.08
C MET A 706 -9.57 -3.21 -19.47
N VAL A 707 -8.74 -4.25 -19.53
CA VAL A 707 -8.48 -5.00 -20.77
C VAL A 707 -9.58 -5.99 -21.08
N ASN A 708 -10.29 -6.50 -20.07
CA ASN A 708 -11.49 -7.29 -20.27
C ASN A 708 -12.60 -6.39 -20.86
N GLN A 709 -13.12 -6.78 -22.03
CA GLN A 709 -14.04 -5.94 -22.79
C GLN A 709 -15.36 -5.71 -22.04
N THR A 710 -15.84 -6.68 -21.28
CA THR A 710 -17.09 -6.57 -20.52
C THR A 710 -16.87 -5.68 -19.29
N ALA A 711 -15.76 -5.88 -18.57
CA ALA A 711 -15.41 -5.04 -17.43
C ALA A 711 -15.23 -3.56 -17.85
N LEU A 712 -14.60 -3.29 -18.99
CA LEU A 712 -14.46 -1.92 -19.50
C LEU A 712 -15.80 -1.27 -19.83
N LYS A 713 -16.74 -2.00 -20.44
CA LYS A 713 -18.09 -1.49 -20.72
C LYS A 713 -18.86 -1.17 -19.45
N GLU A 714 -18.70 -2.01 -18.42
CA GLU A 714 -19.30 -1.76 -17.10
C GLU A 714 -18.64 -0.55 -16.43
N GLN A 715 -17.31 -0.47 -16.46
CA GLN A 715 -16.50 0.63 -15.92
C GLN A 715 -16.88 1.98 -16.55
N LEU A 716 -17.06 2.04 -17.87
CA LEU A 716 -17.47 3.24 -18.60
C LEU A 716 -19.00 3.36 -18.70
N SER A 717 -19.67 3.21 -17.56
CA SER A 717 -21.11 3.39 -17.42
C SER A 717 -21.47 3.89 -16.03
N ASN A 718 -22.69 4.42 -15.87
CA ASN A 718 -23.21 4.76 -14.55
C ASN A 718 -23.60 3.54 -13.69
N GLN A 719 -23.36 2.32 -14.18
CA GLN A 719 -23.65 1.07 -13.50
C GLN A 719 -22.41 0.39 -12.92
N TRP A 720 -21.24 1.03 -13.03
CA TRP A 720 -20.00 0.51 -12.50
C TRP A 720 -20.11 0.15 -11.01
N LYS A 721 -19.63 -1.04 -10.64
CA LYS A 721 -19.71 -1.56 -9.26
C LYS A 721 -19.11 -0.60 -8.23
N ILE A 722 -18.01 0.07 -8.56
CA ILE A 722 -17.38 1.00 -7.62
C ILE A 722 -18.30 2.18 -7.31
N PHE A 723 -19.02 2.73 -8.30
CA PHE A 723 -20.00 3.79 -8.04
C PHE A 723 -21.15 3.31 -7.15
N LYS A 724 -21.64 2.09 -7.37
CA LYS A 724 -22.69 1.51 -6.52
C LYS A 724 -22.22 1.30 -5.09
N ASN A 725 -21.02 0.75 -4.91
CA ASN A 725 -20.43 0.53 -3.59
C ASN A 725 -20.16 1.85 -2.86
N GLY A 726 -19.81 2.91 -3.60
CA GLY A 726 -19.62 4.26 -3.07
C GLY A 726 -20.90 5.10 -2.92
N GLY A 727 -22.06 4.60 -3.36
CA GLY A 727 -23.32 5.37 -3.35
C GLY A 727 -23.34 6.58 -4.32
N THR A 728 -22.51 6.55 -5.36
CA THR A 728 -22.34 7.62 -6.37
C THR A 728 -22.88 7.24 -7.75
N ASP A 729 -23.69 6.18 -7.84
CA ASP A 729 -24.37 5.73 -9.06
C ASP A 729 -25.54 6.67 -9.45
N LYS A 730 -25.20 7.78 -10.12
CA LYS A 730 -26.18 8.77 -10.61
C LYS A 730 -26.54 8.57 -12.08
N GLU A 731 -27.62 9.20 -12.51
CA GLU A 731 -27.92 9.30 -13.94
C GLU A 731 -26.84 10.11 -14.68
N TYR A 732 -26.67 9.83 -15.97
CA TYR A 732 -25.71 10.54 -16.81
C TYR A 732 -25.97 12.04 -16.80
N GLY A 733 -24.92 12.85 -16.59
CA GLY A 733 -25.00 14.30 -16.53
C GLY A 733 -25.52 14.88 -15.21
N GLU A 734 -25.75 14.07 -14.18
CA GLU A 734 -26.12 14.53 -12.83
C GLU A 734 -24.89 14.63 -11.90
N PRO A 735 -24.91 15.52 -10.88
CA PRO A 735 -23.87 15.57 -9.85
C PRO A 735 -23.77 14.26 -9.06
N SER A 736 -22.60 13.63 -9.10
CA SER A 736 -22.29 12.34 -8.47
C SER A 736 -21.55 12.46 -7.14
N SER A 737 -20.67 13.46 -7.03
CA SER A 737 -19.96 13.83 -5.81
C SER A 737 -19.60 15.33 -5.88
N SER A 738 -18.86 15.84 -4.90
CA SER A 738 -18.33 17.20 -4.92
C SER A 738 -16.95 17.23 -4.27
N VAL A 739 -16.10 18.14 -4.72
CA VAL A 739 -14.79 18.42 -4.15
C VAL A 739 -14.72 19.87 -3.69
N GLY A 740 -14.00 20.12 -2.60
CA GLY A 740 -13.78 21.47 -2.11
C GLY A 740 -12.57 21.55 -1.20
N GLY A 741 -12.04 22.75 -1.06
CA GLY A 741 -10.83 22.99 -0.28
C GLY A 741 -10.64 24.47 0.01
N SER A 742 -9.72 24.76 0.92
CA SER A 742 -9.31 26.12 1.25
C SER A 742 -7.80 26.26 1.21
N TYR A 743 -7.34 27.40 0.71
CA TYR A 743 -5.93 27.78 0.65
C TYR A 743 -5.55 28.60 1.90
N ALA A 744 -4.26 28.62 2.24
CA ALA A 744 -3.75 29.33 3.42
C ALA A 744 -4.01 30.85 3.40
N ASP A 745 -4.25 31.42 2.21
CA ASP A 745 -4.63 32.82 2.01
C ASP A 745 -6.14 33.08 2.22
N GLY A 746 -6.92 32.04 2.54
CA GLY A 746 -8.35 32.10 2.79
C GLY A 746 -9.22 32.01 1.53
N ARG A 747 -8.64 31.73 0.36
CA ARG A 747 -9.43 31.38 -0.83
C ARG A 747 -10.03 29.98 -0.66
N GLU A 748 -11.25 29.79 -1.14
CA GLU A 748 -11.97 28.52 -1.08
C GLU A 748 -12.45 28.17 -2.48
N PHE A 749 -12.49 26.88 -2.78
CA PHE A 749 -13.12 26.38 -4.01
C PHE A 749 -14.11 25.27 -3.66
N HIS A 750 -15.14 25.14 -4.50
CA HIS A 750 -16.11 24.06 -4.49
C HIS A 750 -16.46 23.73 -5.94
N MET A 751 -16.47 22.45 -6.27
CA MET A 751 -16.87 21.96 -7.58
C MET A 751 -17.70 20.68 -7.42
N ASP A 752 -18.85 20.64 -8.06
CA ASP A 752 -19.63 19.41 -8.20
C ASP A 752 -19.01 18.55 -9.30
N ILE A 753 -18.86 17.24 -9.04
CA ILE A 753 -18.35 16.25 -10.01
C ILE A 753 -19.53 15.58 -10.67
N TYR A 754 -19.68 15.81 -11.97
CA TYR A 754 -20.78 15.29 -12.76
C TYR A 754 -20.46 13.91 -13.33
N MET A 755 -21.45 13.02 -13.31
CA MET A 755 -21.39 11.78 -14.06
C MET A 755 -21.24 12.10 -15.56
N PRO A 756 -20.20 11.61 -16.27
CA PRO A 756 -20.05 11.85 -17.70
C PRO A 756 -21.28 11.43 -18.47
N THR A 757 -21.56 12.12 -19.57
CA THR A 757 -22.67 11.75 -20.44
C THR A 757 -22.40 10.40 -21.12
N GLN A 758 -23.46 9.74 -21.58
CA GLN A 758 -23.32 8.50 -22.37
C GLN A 758 -22.44 8.70 -23.61
N GLU A 759 -22.46 9.89 -24.23
CA GLU A 759 -21.61 10.20 -25.39
C GLU A 759 -20.12 10.30 -25.00
N GLU A 760 -19.80 10.90 -23.85
CA GLU A 760 -18.43 11.03 -23.35
C GLU A 760 -17.83 9.67 -22.98
N PHE A 761 -18.59 8.84 -22.26
CA PHE A 761 -18.14 7.46 -22.02
C PHE A 761 -18.02 6.66 -23.31
N GLN A 762 -18.90 6.87 -24.29
CA GLN A 762 -18.76 6.20 -25.59
C GLN A 762 -17.52 6.67 -26.35
N LYS A 763 -17.15 7.96 -26.27
CA LYS A 763 -15.88 8.49 -26.83
C LYS A 763 -14.68 7.84 -26.17
N LEU A 764 -14.65 7.78 -24.83
CA LEU A 764 -13.56 7.15 -24.08
C LEU A 764 -13.48 5.64 -24.36
N TYR A 765 -14.60 4.92 -24.42
CA TYR A 765 -14.63 3.50 -24.79
C TYR A 765 -14.07 3.26 -26.20
N THR A 766 -14.43 4.13 -27.14
CA THR A 766 -13.93 4.07 -28.52
C THR A 766 -12.42 4.26 -28.55
N LEU A 767 -11.91 5.24 -27.81
CA LEU A 767 -10.47 5.49 -27.67
C LEU A 767 -9.73 4.29 -27.07
N CYS A 768 -10.23 3.74 -25.96
CA CYS A 768 -9.69 2.53 -25.32
C CYS A 768 -9.62 1.33 -26.29
N SER A 769 -10.57 1.27 -27.23
CA SER A 769 -10.65 0.20 -28.25
C SER A 769 -9.78 0.47 -29.50
N GLN A 770 -9.05 1.59 -29.53
CA GLN A 770 -8.25 2.04 -30.69
C GLN A 770 -6.76 2.20 -30.40
N VAL A 771 -6.36 2.38 -29.14
CA VAL A 771 -4.94 2.39 -28.76
C VAL A 771 -4.27 1.08 -29.17
N LYS A 772 -3.01 1.15 -29.59
CA LYS A 772 -2.31 0.05 -30.28
C LYS A 772 -0.81 -0.04 -30.03
N THR A 773 -0.21 0.97 -29.41
CA THR A 773 1.24 1.07 -29.21
C THR A 773 1.54 1.05 -27.71
N PRO A 774 1.99 -0.07 -27.14
CA PRO A 774 2.23 -0.17 -25.71
C PRO A 774 3.56 0.48 -25.34
N TYR A 775 3.56 1.35 -24.34
CA TYR A 775 4.77 1.83 -23.67
C TYR A 775 5.17 0.83 -22.59
N VAL A 776 6.00 -0.16 -22.93
CA VAL A 776 6.59 -1.10 -21.96
C VAL A 776 7.98 -0.59 -21.60
N ALA A 777 8.13 -0.10 -20.37
CA ALA A 777 9.40 0.47 -19.90
C ALA A 777 10.49 -0.60 -19.73
N ASP A 778 11.68 -0.35 -20.29
CA ASP A 778 12.92 -0.98 -19.86
C ASP A 778 13.62 -0.01 -18.90
N THR A 779 13.62 -0.35 -17.61
CA THR A 779 14.11 0.54 -16.55
C THR A 779 15.56 0.98 -16.75
N VAL A 780 16.42 0.14 -17.34
CA VAL A 780 17.83 0.50 -17.56
C VAL A 780 17.94 1.54 -18.68
N VAL A 781 17.20 1.34 -19.77
CA VAL A 781 17.17 2.28 -20.90
C VAL A 781 16.50 3.59 -20.49
N GLU A 782 15.37 3.52 -19.79
CA GLU A 782 14.61 4.68 -19.33
C GLU A 782 15.45 5.55 -18.39
N ASN A 783 16.10 4.95 -17.38
CA ASN A 783 16.98 5.68 -16.46
C ASN A 783 18.15 6.34 -17.19
N ALA A 784 18.71 5.69 -18.21
CA ALA A 784 19.75 6.32 -19.03
C ALA A 784 19.25 7.59 -19.73
N VAL A 785 18.03 7.56 -20.28
CA VAL A 785 17.40 8.71 -20.94
C VAL A 785 17.04 9.80 -19.93
N ILE A 786 16.42 9.45 -18.82
CA ILE A 786 15.98 10.39 -17.77
C ILE A 786 17.18 11.09 -17.13
N GLU A 787 18.15 10.35 -16.60
CA GLU A 787 19.28 10.92 -15.85
C GLU A 787 20.16 11.82 -16.72
N ILE A 788 20.45 11.39 -17.95
CA ILE A 788 21.33 12.15 -18.86
C ILE A 788 20.55 13.28 -19.53
N GLY A 789 19.28 13.06 -19.87
CA GLY A 789 18.39 14.10 -20.38
C GLY A 789 18.20 15.23 -19.38
N ALA A 790 18.01 14.92 -18.10
CA ALA A 790 17.88 15.91 -17.04
C ALA A 790 19.14 16.79 -16.92
N GLN A 791 20.33 16.20 -17.03
CA GLN A 791 21.58 16.98 -17.05
C GLN A 791 21.68 17.91 -18.27
N TYR A 792 21.13 17.53 -19.43
CA TYR A 792 21.01 18.40 -20.60
C TYR A 792 20.05 19.56 -20.33
N LEU A 793 18.85 19.30 -19.79
CA LEU A 793 17.87 20.35 -19.42
C LEU A 793 18.44 21.33 -18.38
N GLN A 794 19.29 20.86 -17.47
CA GLN A 794 20.00 21.70 -16.49
C GLN A 794 21.15 22.52 -17.10
N GLY A 795 21.43 22.38 -18.40
CA GLY A 795 22.52 23.08 -19.08
C GLY A 795 23.91 22.56 -18.73
N GLN A 796 24.04 21.35 -18.16
CA GLN A 796 25.33 20.78 -17.75
C GLN A 796 26.13 20.20 -18.91
N MET A 797 25.45 19.84 -20.01
CA MET A 797 26.09 19.36 -21.25
C MET A 797 25.27 19.79 -22.48
N SER A 798 25.90 19.71 -23.65
CA SER A 798 25.21 19.94 -24.93
C SER A 798 24.32 18.76 -25.31
N LEU A 799 23.34 19.01 -26.20
CA LEU A 799 22.46 17.98 -26.74
C LEU A 799 23.26 16.84 -27.41
N ASP A 800 24.26 17.18 -28.24
CA ASP A 800 25.12 16.20 -28.91
C ASP A 800 25.86 15.29 -27.91
N GLU A 801 26.37 15.87 -26.81
CA GLU A 801 27.03 15.10 -25.75
C GLU A 801 26.05 14.18 -25.01
N ALA A 802 24.82 14.65 -24.73
CA ALA A 802 23.78 13.85 -24.09
C ALA A 802 23.39 12.65 -24.95
N LEU A 803 23.13 12.88 -26.25
CA LEU A 803 22.79 11.82 -27.21
C LEU A 803 23.88 10.75 -27.29
N GLN A 804 25.16 11.15 -27.35
CA GLN A 804 26.29 10.21 -27.39
C GLN A 804 26.40 9.39 -26.09
N LYS A 805 26.21 10.02 -24.92
CA LYS A 805 26.27 9.32 -23.63
C LYS A 805 25.12 8.32 -23.46
N ILE A 806 23.89 8.72 -23.78
CA ILE A 806 22.71 7.84 -23.71
C ILE A 806 22.94 6.64 -24.62
N LYS A 807 23.29 6.88 -25.88
CA LYS A 807 23.57 5.81 -26.84
C LYS A 807 24.65 4.86 -26.36
N SER A 808 25.77 5.37 -25.84
CA SER A 808 26.87 4.54 -25.35
C SER A 808 26.47 3.67 -24.15
N ARG A 809 25.64 4.20 -23.23
CA ARG A 809 25.15 3.46 -22.05
C ARG A 809 24.17 2.36 -22.45
N VAL A 810 23.24 2.66 -23.37
CA VAL A 810 22.28 1.68 -23.89
C VAL A 810 23.00 0.60 -24.71
N GLU A 811 23.93 0.96 -25.59
CA GLU A 811 24.72 -0.03 -26.35
C GLU A 811 25.54 -0.96 -25.45
N LEU A 812 26.05 -0.45 -24.32
CA LEU A 812 26.74 -1.29 -23.34
C LEU A 812 25.79 -2.29 -22.68
N TYR A 813 24.63 -1.82 -22.21
CA TYR A 813 23.60 -2.67 -21.61
C TYR A 813 23.10 -3.75 -22.59
N MET A 814 22.88 -3.40 -23.86
CA MET A 814 22.45 -4.36 -24.89
C MET A 814 23.53 -5.38 -25.26
N ALA A 815 24.80 -5.15 -24.90
CA ALA A 815 25.91 -6.07 -25.16
C ALA A 815 26.17 -7.04 -24.00
N GLU A 816 25.64 -6.75 -22.81
CA GLU A 816 25.66 -7.61 -21.62
C GLU A 816 24.50 -8.62 -21.65
#